data_AF-A0A4U3AZU2-F1
#
_entry.id   AF-A0A4U3AZU2-F1
#
_cell.length_a   1.000
_cell.length_b   1.000
_cell.length_c   1.000
_cell.angle_alpha   90.00
_cell.angle_beta   90.00
_cell.angle_gamma   90.00
#
_symmetry.space_group_name_H-M   'P 1'
#
loop_
_entity.id
_entity.type
_entity.pdbx_description
1 polymer ?
#
loop_
_entity_poly.entity_id
_entity_poly.type
_entity_poly.pdbx_seq_one_letter_code
_entity_poly.pdbx_strand_id
1 'polypeptide(L)'
;LNTLNSKTGEMQTGIGKLQDGSQKVTAGLNTLNSKTGEMQTGIGKLQDGSEKVTAGLNTLVSKTGALKTGTIDLSNGMEQLVGGQSQLEEASQKIEKGLQDLNSKVKSSAAGLEEMQSKGPSILNTVNEKIDGAGANVNQLNELTQSTAGDAKNAAQEVANLQKQIESLPKEYQEQLQPFITSAVKSTVTVQQKATGVAGGTNKLYEEVKQLKGEINQKTGDGQSKLPNTAELKSLTAGIDQLSSEQKGFVEKFQGFGAKLNTAKEGTNKFKNESGQLIDAINQLADGSVKVTGGLDTLSAGANQMAGGVNQLADGSSQVTDGLGTLSVGANQMTGGINQLADGSSQVTGGLGTLSVGAGQMSGGITQLSTGSGQVTTGLSTLSTGSTQLIDGVNKLADGSGKVTDGLVKVNDGSGELAEKLGEGAEKTGEVKGTDKTYDMFASPVKVKTEKMAEVPNYGTGFTPYFLSLGLFVGALLLSIVYPLRDTVGVPKSGFSWFISKFGVLLSVGIIQAIVADIILLFGLGVEVQSIPYFILFSIVTSLAFIALIQCLVTAFGDAGRFIAIITLIIQLTTSAGTFPLELIPKFLQPFNAWLPMTYSVSGLKAVVSSGDFNFMWQNIGVLMIFIVILSLGTIASLTWMHKRQFKNIAENQSIEA
;
A
#
# COMPACT_ATOMS: atom_id res chain seq x y z
N LEU A 1 11.12 80.34 3.82
CA LEU A 1 9.85 80.34 3.05
C LEU A 1 10.06 79.92 1.59
N ASN A 2 10.90 80.62 0.81
CA ASN A 2 11.17 80.25 -0.60
C ASN A 2 11.66 78.80 -0.79
N THR A 3 12.57 78.31 0.06
CA THR A 3 13.01 76.90 0.04
C THR A 3 11.88 75.92 0.35
N LEU A 4 10.99 76.26 1.28
CA LEU A 4 9.83 75.43 1.61
C LEU A 4 8.87 75.34 0.43
N ASN A 5 8.58 76.48 -0.22
CA ASN A 5 7.68 76.55 -1.36
C ASN A 5 8.21 75.78 -2.59
N SER A 6 9.53 75.83 -2.80
CA SER A 6 10.19 75.03 -3.84
C SER A 6 10.08 73.52 -3.54
N LYS A 7 10.34 73.11 -2.30
CA LYS A 7 10.25 71.70 -1.89
C LYS A 7 8.82 71.16 -1.94
N THR A 8 7.78 71.96 -1.71
CA THR A 8 6.40 71.55 -1.91
C THR A 8 6.04 71.35 -3.38
N GLY A 9 6.59 72.15 -4.30
CA GLY A 9 6.42 71.94 -5.75
C GLY A 9 7.08 70.65 -6.24
N GLU A 10 8.29 70.34 -5.76
CA GLU A 10 8.96 69.06 -6.03
C GLU A 10 8.13 67.87 -5.49
N MET A 11 7.58 68.01 -4.28
CA MET A 11 6.71 67.00 -3.67
C MET A 11 5.45 66.73 -4.51
N GLN A 12 4.75 67.78 -4.96
CA GLN A 12 3.57 67.64 -5.82
C GLN A 12 3.90 66.94 -7.13
N THR A 13 5.03 67.29 -7.75
CA THR A 13 5.51 66.61 -8.96
C THR A 13 5.82 65.13 -8.71
N GLY A 14 6.41 64.81 -7.55
CA GLY A 14 6.66 63.43 -7.11
C GLY A 14 5.36 62.64 -6.92
N ILE A 15 4.35 63.22 -6.27
CA ILE A 15 3.03 62.61 -6.07
C ILE A 15 2.36 62.34 -7.41
N GLY A 16 2.39 63.28 -8.36
CA GLY A 16 1.84 63.08 -9.70
C GLY A 16 2.47 61.89 -10.44
N LYS A 17 3.81 61.77 -10.39
CA LYS A 17 4.52 60.61 -10.99
C LYS A 17 4.14 59.28 -10.33
N LEU A 18 3.97 59.27 -9.01
CA LEU A 18 3.53 58.08 -8.28
C LEU A 18 2.10 57.70 -8.65
N GLN A 19 1.21 58.68 -8.82
CA GLN A 19 -0.17 58.46 -9.22
C GLN A 19 -0.26 57.87 -10.63
N ASP A 20 0.48 58.43 -11.59
CA ASP A 20 0.59 57.88 -12.96
C ASP A 20 1.13 56.44 -12.96
N GLY A 21 2.15 56.19 -12.14
CA GLY A 21 2.71 54.84 -11.95
C GLY A 21 1.67 53.87 -11.40
N SER A 22 0.94 54.27 -10.37
CA SER A 22 -0.12 53.47 -9.73
C SER A 22 -1.24 53.14 -10.72
N GLN A 23 -1.69 54.10 -11.54
CA GLN A 23 -2.71 53.86 -12.55
C GLN A 23 -2.26 52.85 -13.62
N LYS A 24 -0.99 52.91 -14.06
CA LYS A 24 -0.44 51.92 -14.99
C LYS A 24 -0.39 50.52 -14.39
N VAL A 25 -0.03 50.41 -13.11
CA VAL A 25 -0.07 49.14 -12.38
C VAL A 25 -1.49 48.58 -12.35
N THR A 26 -2.48 49.41 -11.98
CA THR A 26 -3.90 49.01 -11.97
C THR A 26 -4.37 48.54 -13.36
N ALA A 27 -4.01 49.25 -14.44
CA ALA A 27 -4.36 48.85 -15.80
C ALA A 27 -3.71 47.50 -16.20
N GLY A 28 -2.44 47.28 -15.81
CA GLY A 28 -1.75 46.01 -16.01
C GLY A 28 -2.42 44.86 -15.26
N LEU A 29 -2.85 45.09 -14.02
CA LEU A 29 -3.55 44.09 -13.19
C LEU A 29 -4.92 43.74 -13.76
N ASN A 30 -5.67 44.71 -14.28
CA ASN A 30 -6.94 44.45 -14.97
C ASN A 30 -6.74 43.58 -16.23
N THR A 31 -5.68 43.83 -16.99
CA THR A 31 -5.33 43.01 -18.16
C THR A 31 -4.96 41.59 -17.73
N LEU A 32 -4.15 41.45 -16.68
CA LEU A 32 -3.78 40.15 -16.14
C LEU A 32 -5.02 39.39 -15.66
N ASN A 33 -5.94 40.04 -14.96
CA ASN A 33 -7.19 39.45 -14.49
C ASN A 33 -8.04 38.88 -15.65
N SER A 34 -8.17 39.66 -16.73
CA SER A 34 -8.84 39.20 -17.95
C SER A 34 -8.18 37.94 -18.53
N LYS A 35 -6.84 37.90 -18.56
CA LYS A 35 -6.09 36.73 -19.05
C LYS A 35 -6.20 35.52 -18.14
N THR A 36 -6.31 35.73 -16.83
CA THR A 36 -6.61 34.64 -15.88
C THR A 36 -8.00 34.06 -16.12
N GLY A 37 -9.01 34.89 -16.45
CA GLY A 37 -10.34 34.41 -16.85
C GLY A 37 -10.34 33.56 -18.12
N GLU A 38 -9.59 33.98 -19.15
CA GLU A 38 -9.40 33.18 -20.38
C GLU A 38 -8.74 31.84 -20.07
N MET A 39 -7.72 31.84 -19.19
CA MET A 39 -7.02 30.63 -18.74
C MET A 39 -7.96 29.67 -18.01
N GLN A 40 -8.76 30.15 -17.06
CA GLN A 40 -9.76 29.34 -16.35
C GLN A 40 -10.74 28.68 -17.32
N THR A 41 -11.21 29.44 -18.32
CA THR A 41 -12.09 28.91 -19.37
C THR A 41 -11.41 27.82 -20.20
N GLY A 42 -10.12 28.01 -20.54
CA GLY A 42 -9.32 27.01 -21.23
C GLY A 42 -9.12 25.72 -20.42
N ILE A 43 -8.83 25.85 -19.13
CA ILE A 43 -8.69 24.71 -18.20
C ILE A 43 -10.01 23.95 -18.12
N GLY A 44 -11.15 24.64 -17.99
CA GLY A 44 -12.48 23.99 -17.97
C GLY A 44 -12.75 23.16 -19.22
N LYS A 45 -12.41 23.65 -20.41
CA LYS A 45 -12.55 22.88 -21.66
C LYS A 45 -11.65 21.64 -21.70
N LEU A 46 -10.43 21.74 -21.17
CA LEU A 46 -9.51 20.61 -21.07
C LEU A 46 -10.04 19.55 -20.09
N GLN A 47 -10.62 20.00 -18.97
CA GLN A 47 -11.24 19.14 -17.98
C GLN A 47 -12.43 18.36 -18.57
N ASP A 48 -13.37 19.05 -19.22
CA ASP A 48 -14.48 18.42 -19.94
C ASP A 48 -14.00 17.38 -20.97
N GLY A 49 -12.92 17.71 -21.70
CA GLY A 49 -12.30 16.79 -22.66
C GLY A 49 -11.71 15.55 -21.99
N SER A 50 -10.97 15.75 -20.89
CA SER A 50 -10.35 14.68 -20.10
C SER A 50 -11.38 13.75 -19.46
N GLU A 51 -12.48 14.28 -18.97
CA GLU A 51 -13.59 13.50 -18.42
C GLU A 51 -14.24 12.62 -19.49
N LYS A 52 -14.45 13.14 -20.71
CA LYS A 52 -14.97 12.36 -21.84
C LYS A 52 -14.03 11.23 -22.26
N VAL A 53 -12.71 11.50 -22.30
CA VAL A 53 -11.70 10.47 -22.58
C VAL A 53 -11.73 9.39 -21.49
N THR A 54 -11.80 9.78 -20.23
CA THR A 54 -11.90 8.86 -19.08
C THR A 54 -13.15 7.99 -19.17
N ALA A 55 -14.31 8.57 -19.49
CA ALA A 55 -15.56 7.82 -19.68
C ALA A 55 -15.48 6.83 -20.85
N GLY A 56 -14.86 7.24 -21.97
CA GLY A 56 -14.62 6.37 -23.12
C GLY A 56 -13.70 5.19 -22.77
N LEU A 57 -12.62 5.45 -22.03
CA LEU A 57 -11.69 4.41 -21.57
C LEU A 57 -12.35 3.45 -20.59
N ASN A 58 -13.16 3.93 -19.65
CA ASN A 58 -13.92 3.06 -18.74
C ASN A 58 -14.88 2.13 -19.49
N THR A 59 -15.51 2.62 -20.56
CA THR A 59 -16.36 1.80 -21.45
C THR A 59 -15.53 0.76 -22.20
N LEU A 60 -14.30 1.10 -22.59
CA LEU A 60 -13.42 0.16 -23.26
C LEU A 60 -12.92 -0.92 -22.29
N VAL A 61 -12.54 -0.56 -21.06
CA VAL A 61 -12.19 -1.48 -19.96
C VAL A 61 -13.31 -2.47 -19.69
N SER A 62 -14.57 -2.01 -19.64
CA SER A 62 -15.70 -2.92 -19.41
C SER A 62 -15.86 -3.95 -20.54
N LYS A 63 -15.66 -3.54 -21.79
CA LYS A 63 -15.72 -4.45 -22.96
C LYS A 63 -14.54 -5.41 -23.00
N THR A 64 -13.36 -4.99 -22.56
CA THR A 64 -12.16 -5.86 -22.58
C THR A 64 -12.22 -6.94 -21.50
N GLY A 65 -13.00 -6.75 -20.42
CA GLY A 65 -13.35 -7.81 -19.47
C GLY A 65 -14.12 -8.97 -20.10
N ALA A 66 -15.06 -8.69 -21.01
CA ALA A 66 -15.76 -9.72 -21.77
C ALA A 66 -14.80 -10.46 -22.74
N LEU A 67 -13.88 -9.73 -23.39
CA LEU A 67 -12.85 -10.32 -24.24
C LEU A 67 -11.91 -11.26 -23.44
N LYS A 68 -11.51 -10.86 -22.22
CA LYS A 68 -10.72 -11.71 -21.32
C LYS A 68 -11.41 -13.02 -21.00
N THR A 69 -12.69 -12.95 -20.67
CA THR A 69 -13.49 -14.13 -20.33
C THR A 69 -13.64 -15.04 -21.55
N GLY A 70 -14.01 -14.48 -22.71
CA GLY A 70 -14.15 -15.25 -23.94
C GLY A 70 -12.84 -15.92 -24.41
N THR A 71 -11.68 -15.28 -24.21
CA THR A 71 -10.38 -15.88 -24.55
C THR A 71 -9.95 -16.98 -23.57
N ILE A 72 -10.31 -16.88 -22.30
CA ILE A 72 -10.14 -17.96 -21.32
C ILE A 72 -11.02 -19.15 -21.70
N ASP A 73 -12.30 -18.92 -21.99
CA ASP A 73 -13.24 -19.97 -22.36
C ASP A 73 -12.81 -20.69 -23.64
N LEU A 74 -12.35 -19.94 -24.65
CA LEU A 74 -11.82 -20.51 -25.88
C LEU A 74 -10.56 -21.36 -25.62
N SER A 75 -9.63 -20.87 -24.80
CA SER A 75 -8.40 -21.60 -24.42
C SER A 75 -8.73 -22.90 -23.68
N ASN A 76 -9.65 -22.86 -22.72
CA ASN A 76 -10.10 -24.02 -21.96
C ASN A 76 -10.85 -25.02 -22.85
N GLY A 77 -11.75 -24.56 -23.72
CA GLY A 77 -12.47 -25.41 -24.67
C GLY A 77 -11.52 -26.09 -25.65
N MET A 78 -10.47 -25.40 -26.08
CA MET A 78 -9.44 -25.96 -26.94
C MET A 78 -8.59 -27.02 -26.23
N GLU A 79 -8.30 -26.81 -24.94
CA GLU A 79 -7.61 -27.79 -24.12
C GLU A 79 -8.43 -29.07 -23.92
N GLN A 80 -9.75 -28.94 -23.70
CA GLN A 80 -10.65 -30.10 -23.67
C GLN A 80 -10.69 -30.84 -25.00
N LEU A 81 -10.71 -30.13 -26.12
CA LEU A 81 -10.74 -30.74 -27.45
C LEU A 81 -9.45 -31.52 -27.74
N VAL A 82 -8.28 -30.97 -27.36
CA VAL A 82 -6.99 -31.68 -27.44
C VAL A 82 -6.97 -32.89 -26.52
N GLY A 83 -7.47 -32.78 -25.29
CA GLY A 83 -7.58 -33.90 -24.37
C GLY A 83 -8.46 -35.03 -24.92
N GLY A 84 -9.63 -34.69 -25.48
CA GLY A 84 -10.53 -35.64 -26.12
C GLY A 84 -9.91 -36.30 -27.35
N GLN A 85 -9.17 -35.54 -28.17
CA GLN A 85 -8.40 -36.09 -29.30
C GLN A 85 -7.36 -37.10 -28.81
N SER A 86 -6.58 -36.77 -27.78
CA SER A 86 -5.57 -37.68 -27.23
C SER A 86 -6.17 -39.00 -26.71
N GLN A 87 -7.31 -38.95 -26.02
CA GLN A 87 -8.03 -40.15 -25.59
C GLN A 87 -8.51 -41.02 -26.74
N LEU A 88 -9.04 -40.39 -27.81
CA LEU A 88 -9.49 -41.11 -29.00
C LEU A 88 -8.30 -41.77 -29.74
N GLU A 89 -7.15 -41.11 -29.75
CA GLU A 89 -5.92 -41.66 -30.32
C GLU A 89 -5.44 -42.89 -29.55
N GLU A 90 -5.41 -42.82 -28.21
CA GLU A 90 -5.08 -43.98 -27.37
C GLU A 90 -6.03 -45.15 -27.59
N ALA A 91 -7.35 -44.89 -27.70
CA ALA A 91 -8.33 -45.92 -28.00
C ALA A 91 -8.09 -46.54 -29.38
N SER A 92 -7.77 -45.72 -30.38
CA SER A 92 -7.46 -46.14 -31.74
C SER A 92 -6.20 -47.02 -31.81
N GLN A 93 -5.15 -46.67 -31.06
CA GLN A 93 -3.92 -47.48 -30.94
C GLN A 93 -4.16 -48.82 -30.23
N LYS A 94 -5.06 -48.87 -29.24
CA LYS A 94 -5.47 -50.13 -28.60
C LYS A 94 -6.21 -51.04 -29.58
N ILE A 95 -7.07 -50.50 -30.43
CA ILE A 95 -7.74 -51.25 -31.50
C ILE A 95 -6.70 -51.79 -32.50
N GLU A 96 -5.72 -50.98 -32.91
CA GLU A 96 -4.64 -51.42 -33.79
C GLU A 96 -3.84 -52.59 -33.19
N LYS A 97 -3.42 -52.49 -31.93
CA LYS A 97 -2.77 -53.60 -31.22
C LYS A 97 -3.66 -54.84 -31.11
N GLY A 98 -4.94 -54.66 -30.85
CA GLY A 98 -5.91 -55.76 -30.78
C GLY A 98 -6.08 -56.49 -32.12
N LEU A 99 -6.11 -55.75 -33.23
CA LEU A 99 -6.14 -56.32 -34.58
C LEU A 99 -4.86 -57.06 -34.92
N GLN A 100 -3.69 -56.52 -34.56
CA GLN A 100 -2.41 -57.20 -34.74
C GLN A 100 -2.33 -58.52 -33.94
N ASP A 101 -2.77 -58.51 -32.68
CA ASP A 101 -2.81 -59.71 -31.84
C ASP A 101 -3.79 -60.74 -32.41
N LEU A 102 -5.00 -60.32 -32.79
CA LEU A 102 -5.99 -61.17 -33.44
C LEU A 102 -5.43 -61.81 -34.73
N ASN A 103 -4.79 -61.00 -35.57
CA ASN A 103 -4.17 -61.47 -36.81
C ASN A 103 -3.08 -62.51 -36.56
N SER A 104 -2.21 -62.27 -35.57
CA SER A 104 -1.15 -63.22 -35.19
C SER A 104 -1.73 -64.56 -34.71
N LYS A 105 -2.79 -64.51 -33.91
CA LYS A 105 -3.51 -65.70 -33.42
C LYS A 105 -4.17 -66.45 -34.56
N VAL A 106 -4.89 -65.77 -35.46
CA VAL A 106 -5.52 -66.40 -36.63
C VAL A 106 -4.47 -67.03 -37.55
N LYS A 107 -3.34 -66.36 -37.82
CA LYS A 107 -2.22 -66.92 -38.60
C LYS A 107 -1.62 -68.16 -37.93
N SER A 108 -1.44 -68.14 -36.61
CA SER A 108 -0.92 -69.29 -35.85
C SER A 108 -1.89 -70.49 -35.88
N SER A 109 -3.20 -70.23 -35.75
CA SER A 109 -4.24 -71.25 -35.85
C SER A 109 -4.31 -71.83 -37.27
N ALA A 110 -4.21 -70.99 -38.30
CA ALA A 110 -4.16 -71.44 -39.69
C ALA A 110 -2.94 -72.32 -39.97
N ALA A 111 -1.76 -71.93 -39.47
CA ALA A 111 -0.53 -72.72 -39.60
C ALA A 111 -0.63 -74.07 -38.86
N GLY A 112 -1.19 -74.08 -37.63
CA GLY A 112 -1.43 -75.32 -36.89
C GLY A 112 -2.43 -76.25 -37.59
N LEU A 113 -3.44 -75.68 -38.24
CA LEU A 113 -4.42 -76.44 -39.03
C LEU A 113 -3.80 -77.05 -40.29
N GLU A 114 -2.95 -76.29 -41.00
CA GLU A 114 -2.17 -76.80 -42.15
C GLU A 114 -1.18 -77.89 -41.73
N GLU A 115 -0.56 -77.76 -40.55
CA GLU A 115 0.29 -78.80 -39.98
C GLU A 115 -0.49 -80.08 -39.66
N MET A 116 -1.68 -79.97 -39.07
CA MET A 116 -2.57 -81.13 -38.83
C MET A 116 -3.05 -81.76 -40.13
N GLN A 117 -3.41 -80.96 -41.14
CA GLN A 117 -3.84 -81.45 -42.45
C GLN A 117 -2.70 -82.15 -43.22
N SER A 118 -1.45 -81.67 -43.10
CA SER A 118 -0.29 -82.26 -43.80
C SER A 118 0.29 -83.49 -43.10
N LYS A 119 0.39 -83.48 -41.75
CA LYS A 119 0.98 -84.60 -40.99
C LYS A 119 -0.01 -85.71 -40.65
N GLY A 120 -1.31 -85.40 -40.54
CA GLY A 120 -2.36 -86.38 -40.22
C GLY A 120 -2.38 -87.61 -41.14
N PRO A 121 -2.42 -87.44 -42.48
CA PRO A 121 -2.40 -88.56 -43.43
C PRO A 121 -1.12 -89.40 -43.32
N SER A 122 0.04 -88.77 -43.12
CA SER A 122 1.34 -89.46 -43.01
C SER A 122 1.40 -90.33 -41.74
N ILE A 123 0.99 -89.78 -40.59
CA ILE A 123 0.91 -90.52 -39.33
C ILE A 123 -0.08 -91.69 -39.46
N LEU A 124 -1.22 -91.48 -40.10
CA LEU A 124 -2.20 -92.54 -40.34
C LEU A 124 -1.64 -93.65 -41.22
N ASN A 125 -0.92 -93.31 -42.29
CA ASN A 125 -0.25 -94.29 -43.14
C ASN A 125 0.77 -95.11 -42.36
N THR A 126 1.60 -94.47 -41.53
CA THR A 126 2.56 -95.20 -40.67
C THR A 126 1.87 -96.13 -39.67
N VAL A 127 0.76 -95.71 -39.06
CA VAL A 127 -0.02 -96.55 -38.14
C VAL A 127 -0.64 -97.73 -38.88
N ASN A 128 -1.22 -97.50 -40.07
CA ASN A 128 -1.77 -98.55 -40.92
C ASN A 128 -0.69 -99.54 -41.36
N GLU A 129 0.49 -99.10 -41.77
CA GLU A 129 1.63 -99.97 -42.10
C GLU A 129 2.05 -100.84 -40.91
N LYS A 130 2.12 -100.28 -39.70
CA LYS A 130 2.43 -101.05 -38.49
C LYS A 130 1.34 -102.05 -38.12
N ILE A 131 0.07 -101.67 -38.27
CA ILE A 131 -1.07 -102.57 -38.03
C ILE A 131 -1.12 -103.67 -39.09
N ASP A 132 -0.78 -103.37 -40.34
CA ASP A 132 -0.69 -104.37 -41.42
C ASP A 132 0.44 -105.36 -41.17
N GLY A 133 1.62 -104.87 -40.75
CA GLY A 133 2.72 -105.73 -40.30
C GLY A 133 2.35 -106.59 -39.10
N ALA A 134 1.67 -106.02 -38.10
CA ALA A 134 1.18 -106.76 -36.94
C ALA A 134 0.11 -107.79 -37.32
N GLY A 135 -0.82 -107.43 -38.20
CA GLY A 135 -1.86 -108.31 -38.73
C GLY A 135 -1.29 -109.48 -39.52
N ALA A 136 -0.25 -109.25 -40.33
CA ALA A 136 0.46 -110.31 -41.05
C ALA A 136 1.16 -111.28 -40.09
N ASN A 137 1.85 -110.77 -39.07
CA ASN A 137 2.51 -111.59 -38.05
C ASN A 137 1.50 -112.41 -37.23
N VAL A 138 0.37 -111.79 -36.85
CA VAL A 138 -0.73 -112.48 -36.14
C VAL A 138 -1.39 -113.53 -37.03
N ASN A 139 -1.54 -113.28 -38.33
CA ASN A 139 -2.05 -114.28 -39.27
C ASN A 139 -1.11 -115.49 -39.38
N GLN A 140 0.19 -115.25 -39.55
CA GLN A 140 1.19 -116.31 -39.58
C GLN A 140 1.19 -117.14 -38.28
N LEU A 141 1.07 -116.46 -37.12
CA LEU A 141 0.94 -117.12 -35.83
C LEU A 141 -0.37 -117.93 -35.72
N ASN A 142 -1.48 -117.41 -36.25
CA ASN A 142 -2.76 -118.10 -36.32
C ASN A 142 -2.66 -119.36 -37.19
N GLU A 143 -2.10 -119.27 -38.40
CA GLU A 143 -1.87 -120.40 -39.30
C GLU A 143 -0.98 -121.47 -38.65
N LEU A 144 0.13 -121.07 -38.02
CA LEU A 144 1.05 -121.98 -37.33
C LEU A 144 0.37 -122.68 -36.14
N THR A 145 -0.39 -121.94 -35.34
CA THR A 145 -1.10 -122.51 -34.17
C THR A 145 -2.28 -123.38 -34.57
N GLN A 146 -2.97 -123.07 -35.67
CA GLN A 146 -3.99 -123.96 -36.25
C GLN A 146 -3.37 -125.24 -36.80
N SER A 147 -2.23 -125.17 -37.51
CA SER A 147 -1.47 -126.35 -37.94
C SER A 147 -1.05 -127.20 -36.74
N THR A 148 -0.47 -126.57 -35.71
CA THR A 148 -0.03 -127.25 -34.48
C THR A 148 -1.21 -127.90 -33.73
N ALA A 149 -2.38 -127.25 -33.71
CA ALA A 149 -3.59 -127.84 -33.14
C ALA A 149 -4.09 -129.03 -33.95
N GLY A 150 -3.98 -128.97 -35.29
CA GLY A 150 -4.22 -130.09 -36.19
C GLY A 150 -3.29 -131.27 -35.94
N ASP A 151 -1.98 -131.00 -35.83
CA ASP A 151 -0.95 -132.01 -35.55
C ASP A 151 -1.15 -132.63 -34.17
N ALA A 152 -1.46 -131.82 -33.14
CA ALA A 152 -1.76 -132.31 -31.79
C ALA A 152 -3.03 -133.19 -31.76
N LYS A 153 -4.05 -132.84 -32.55
CA LYS A 153 -5.25 -133.67 -32.73
C LYS A 153 -4.91 -135.01 -33.40
N ASN A 154 -4.09 -134.99 -34.45
CA ASN A 154 -3.65 -136.21 -35.12
C ASN A 154 -2.83 -137.10 -34.18
N ALA A 155 -1.87 -136.54 -33.43
CA ALA A 155 -1.07 -137.26 -32.44
C ALA A 155 -1.92 -137.85 -31.30
N ALA A 156 -2.90 -137.11 -30.79
CA ALA A 156 -3.85 -137.64 -29.80
C ALA A 156 -4.66 -138.81 -30.36
N GLN A 157 -5.05 -138.74 -31.63
CA GLN A 157 -5.80 -139.80 -32.31
C GLN A 157 -4.94 -141.04 -32.59
N GLU A 158 -3.66 -140.86 -32.94
CA GLU A 158 -2.68 -141.95 -33.07
C GLU A 158 -2.42 -142.65 -31.73
N VAL A 159 -2.25 -141.88 -30.63
CA VAL A 159 -2.08 -142.44 -29.28
C VAL A 159 -3.34 -143.18 -28.80
N ALA A 160 -4.54 -142.68 -29.15
CA ALA A 160 -5.78 -143.39 -28.88
C ALA A 160 -5.90 -144.71 -29.67
N ASN A 161 -5.39 -144.75 -30.91
CA ASN A 161 -5.32 -145.97 -31.70
C ASN A 161 -4.30 -146.97 -31.12
N LEU A 162 -3.14 -146.49 -30.64
CA LEU A 162 -2.16 -147.31 -29.92
C LEU A 162 -2.73 -147.89 -28.62
N GLN A 163 -3.52 -147.13 -27.86
CA GLN A 163 -4.23 -147.64 -26.68
C GLN A 163 -5.14 -148.82 -27.04
N LYS A 164 -5.93 -148.71 -28.11
CA LYS A 164 -6.77 -149.82 -28.59
C LYS A 164 -5.97 -151.06 -29.00
N GLN A 165 -4.75 -150.87 -29.53
CA GLN A 165 -3.85 -151.99 -29.85
C GLN A 165 -3.22 -152.63 -28.60
N ILE A 166 -2.96 -151.87 -27.53
CA ILE A 166 -2.45 -152.43 -26.26
C ILE A 166 -3.56 -153.20 -25.51
N GLU A 167 -4.83 -152.82 -25.69
CA GLU A 167 -5.98 -153.53 -25.11
C GLU A 167 -6.15 -154.97 -25.65
N SER A 168 -5.54 -155.32 -26.79
CA SER A 168 -5.60 -156.67 -27.38
C SER A 168 -4.41 -157.59 -27.05
N LEU A 169 -3.47 -157.15 -26.19
CA LEU A 169 -2.29 -157.92 -25.77
C LEU A 169 -2.55 -158.83 -24.55
N PRO A 170 -1.74 -159.89 -24.32
CA PRO A 170 -1.83 -160.76 -23.14
C PRO A 170 -1.56 -160.02 -21.80
N LYS A 171 -2.25 -160.42 -20.72
CA LYS A 171 -2.31 -159.72 -19.41
C LYS A 171 -0.96 -159.33 -18.79
N GLU A 172 0.08 -160.14 -18.93
CA GLU A 172 1.43 -159.86 -18.39
C GLU A 172 2.07 -158.59 -18.98
N TYR A 173 1.83 -158.30 -20.27
CA TYR A 173 2.33 -157.09 -20.94
C TYR A 173 1.44 -155.88 -20.72
N GLN A 174 0.14 -156.13 -20.51
CA GLN A 174 -0.86 -155.10 -20.27
C GLN A 174 -0.56 -154.36 -18.96
N GLU A 175 -0.29 -155.08 -17.85
CA GLU A 175 0.03 -154.46 -16.56
C GLU A 175 1.30 -153.60 -16.58
N GLN A 176 2.27 -153.91 -17.46
CA GLN A 176 3.49 -153.11 -17.61
C GLN A 176 3.31 -151.88 -18.50
N LEU A 177 2.50 -151.96 -19.58
CA LEU A 177 2.37 -150.90 -20.58
C LEU A 177 1.20 -149.94 -20.32
N GLN A 178 0.16 -150.37 -19.59
CA GLN A 178 -1.03 -149.55 -19.31
C GLN A 178 -0.74 -148.19 -18.63
N PRO A 179 0.14 -148.08 -17.61
CA PRO A 179 0.42 -146.78 -16.99
C PRO A 179 1.10 -145.81 -17.98
N PHE A 180 1.95 -146.31 -18.87
CA PHE A 180 2.62 -145.49 -19.88
C PHE A 180 1.65 -144.98 -20.96
N ILE A 181 0.79 -145.84 -21.51
CA ILE A 181 -0.19 -145.40 -22.52
C ILE A 181 -1.27 -144.51 -21.92
N THR A 182 -1.73 -144.77 -20.69
CA THR A 182 -2.69 -143.90 -19.99
C THR A 182 -2.09 -142.51 -19.75
N SER A 183 -0.81 -142.44 -19.37
CA SER A 183 -0.08 -141.18 -19.24
C SER A 183 0.08 -140.47 -20.58
N ALA A 184 0.39 -141.21 -21.65
CA ALA A 184 0.53 -140.67 -23.00
C ALA A 184 -0.79 -140.10 -23.53
N VAL A 185 -1.91 -140.82 -23.38
CA VAL A 185 -3.26 -140.36 -23.78
C VAL A 185 -3.66 -139.11 -23.02
N LYS A 186 -3.47 -139.09 -21.70
CA LYS A 186 -3.78 -137.91 -20.88
C LYS A 186 -2.93 -136.71 -21.31
N SER A 187 -1.64 -136.95 -21.59
CA SER A 187 -0.72 -135.91 -22.04
C SER A 187 -1.08 -135.37 -23.43
N THR A 188 -1.40 -136.24 -24.40
CA THR A 188 -1.76 -135.81 -25.76
C THR A 188 -3.12 -135.13 -25.82
N VAL A 189 -4.12 -135.59 -25.06
CA VAL A 189 -5.41 -134.88 -24.92
C VAL A 189 -5.21 -133.50 -24.28
N THR A 190 -4.36 -133.39 -23.26
CA THR A 190 -4.03 -132.10 -22.64
C THR A 190 -3.33 -131.17 -23.63
N VAL A 191 -2.38 -131.69 -24.42
CA VAL A 191 -1.68 -130.93 -25.46
C VAL A 191 -2.65 -130.50 -26.57
N GLN A 192 -3.55 -131.37 -27.02
CA GLN A 192 -4.57 -131.05 -28.01
C GLN A 192 -5.53 -129.96 -27.52
N GLN A 193 -6.04 -130.08 -26.29
CA GLN A 193 -6.93 -129.08 -25.69
C GLN A 193 -6.22 -127.71 -25.57
N LYS A 194 -4.97 -127.70 -25.09
CA LYS A 194 -4.18 -126.48 -25.00
C LYS A 194 -3.87 -125.90 -26.38
N ALA A 195 -3.48 -126.71 -27.36
CA ALA A 195 -3.21 -126.26 -28.71
C ALA A 195 -4.45 -125.70 -29.40
N THR A 196 -5.62 -126.33 -29.22
CA THR A 196 -6.91 -125.84 -29.72
C THR A 196 -7.32 -124.53 -29.05
N GLY A 197 -7.11 -124.40 -27.73
CA GLY A 197 -7.32 -123.16 -26.99
C GLY A 197 -6.41 -122.02 -27.45
N VAL A 198 -5.13 -122.33 -27.71
CA VAL A 198 -4.16 -121.37 -28.29
C VAL A 198 -4.57 -120.96 -29.69
N ALA A 199 -4.95 -121.89 -30.57
CA ALA A 199 -5.44 -121.61 -31.92
C ALA A 199 -6.74 -120.77 -31.93
N GLY A 200 -7.66 -121.04 -31.00
CA GLY A 200 -8.86 -120.21 -30.82
C GLY A 200 -8.53 -118.79 -30.34
N GLY A 201 -7.54 -118.66 -29.45
CA GLY A 201 -7.06 -117.37 -28.96
C GLY A 201 -6.35 -116.54 -30.05
N THR A 202 -5.49 -117.16 -30.86
CA THR A 202 -4.81 -116.48 -31.98
C THR A 202 -5.77 -116.08 -33.09
N ASN A 203 -6.80 -116.89 -33.37
CA ASN A 203 -7.85 -116.53 -34.34
C ASN A 203 -8.69 -115.33 -33.87
N LYS A 204 -9.03 -115.28 -32.58
CA LYS A 204 -9.73 -114.12 -32.00
C LYS A 204 -8.86 -112.85 -32.09
N LEU A 205 -7.57 -112.97 -31.78
CA LEU A 205 -6.62 -111.86 -31.88
C LEU A 205 -6.50 -111.34 -33.34
N TYR A 206 -6.50 -112.25 -34.32
CA TYR A 206 -6.49 -111.89 -35.74
C TYR A 206 -7.70 -111.04 -36.14
N GLU A 207 -8.91 -111.46 -35.77
CA GLU A 207 -10.15 -110.70 -36.06
C GLU A 207 -10.22 -109.37 -35.30
N GLU A 208 -9.75 -109.32 -34.04
CA GLU A 208 -9.67 -108.07 -33.26
C GLU A 208 -8.71 -107.06 -33.89
N VAL A 209 -7.53 -107.49 -34.39
CA VAL A 209 -6.57 -106.61 -35.10
C VAL A 209 -7.16 -106.08 -36.41
N LYS A 210 -7.91 -106.91 -37.14
CA LYS A 210 -8.59 -106.53 -38.38
C LYS A 210 -9.71 -105.51 -38.14
N GLN A 211 -10.50 -105.70 -37.07
CA GLN A 211 -11.52 -104.74 -36.66
C GLN A 211 -10.91 -103.40 -36.21
N LEU A 212 -9.82 -103.44 -35.44
CA LEU A 212 -9.09 -102.25 -34.99
C LEU A 212 -8.64 -101.38 -36.18
N LYS A 213 -8.15 -102.00 -37.26
CA LYS A 213 -7.81 -101.29 -38.50
C LYS A 213 -9.03 -100.58 -39.10
N GLY A 214 -10.17 -101.25 -39.15
CA GLY A 214 -11.44 -100.69 -39.64
C GLY A 214 -11.88 -99.46 -38.82
N GLU A 215 -11.85 -99.58 -37.49
CA GLU A 215 -12.22 -98.50 -36.57
C GLU A 215 -11.28 -97.29 -36.67
N ILE A 216 -9.96 -97.51 -36.81
CA ILE A 216 -8.96 -96.45 -36.98
C ILE A 216 -9.18 -95.68 -38.28
N ASN A 217 -9.42 -96.39 -39.39
CA ASN A 217 -9.66 -95.74 -40.67
C ASN A 217 -10.98 -94.95 -40.68
N GLN A 218 -12.04 -95.50 -40.09
CA GLN A 218 -13.33 -94.81 -39.99
C GLN A 218 -13.24 -93.55 -39.11
N LYS A 219 -12.72 -93.67 -37.88
CA LYS A 219 -12.58 -92.51 -36.97
C LYS A 219 -11.66 -91.42 -37.52
N THR A 220 -10.66 -91.78 -38.32
CA THR A 220 -9.76 -90.79 -38.92
C THR A 220 -10.38 -90.09 -40.13
N GLY A 221 -11.10 -90.80 -41.00
CA GLY A 221 -11.85 -90.18 -42.10
C GLY A 221 -12.94 -89.22 -41.60
N ASP A 222 -13.64 -89.59 -40.53
CA ASP A 222 -14.62 -88.73 -39.85
C ASP A 222 -13.96 -87.51 -39.18
N GLY A 223 -12.72 -87.66 -38.69
CA GLY A 223 -11.94 -86.57 -38.10
C GLY A 223 -11.41 -85.57 -39.13
N GLN A 224 -10.94 -86.07 -40.29
CA GLN A 224 -10.40 -85.23 -41.38
C GLN A 224 -11.49 -84.42 -42.10
N SER A 225 -12.67 -85.00 -42.31
CA SER A 225 -13.81 -84.32 -42.96
C SER A 225 -14.45 -83.23 -42.10
N LYS A 226 -14.18 -83.21 -40.78
CA LYS A 226 -14.68 -82.20 -39.83
C LYS A 226 -13.68 -81.07 -39.54
N LEU A 227 -12.48 -81.09 -40.14
CA LEU A 227 -11.52 -80.01 -39.97
C LEU A 227 -12.01 -78.75 -40.72
N PRO A 228 -11.91 -77.56 -40.10
CA PRO A 228 -12.31 -76.31 -40.73
C PRO A 228 -11.49 -76.01 -42.01
N ASN A 229 -12.10 -75.26 -42.93
CA ASN A 229 -11.48 -74.93 -44.21
C ASN A 229 -10.35 -73.90 -44.03
N THR A 230 -9.14 -74.24 -44.46
CA THR A 230 -7.95 -73.36 -44.39
C THR A 230 -8.05 -72.15 -45.33
N ALA A 231 -8.83 -72.24 -46.41
CA ALA A 231 -9.07 -71.10 -47.32
C ALA A 231 -9.90 -69.99 -46.65
N GLU A 232 -10.88 -70.34 -45.82
CA GLU A 232 -11.72 -69.38 -45.07
C GLU A 232 -10.89 -68.65 -44.00
N LEU A 233 -10.00 -69.37 -43.31
CA LEU A 233 -9.05 -68.79 -42.35
C LEU A 233 -8.07 -67.81 -43.03
N LYS A 234 -7.60 -68.13 -44.24
CA LYS A 234 -6.75 -67.21 -45.04
C LYS A 234 -7.52 -65.96 -45.49
N SER A 235 -8.77 -66.12 -45.90
CA SER A 235 -9.64 -64.98 -46.25
C SER A 235 -9.92 -64.08 -45.04
N LEU A 236 -10.19 -64.66 -43.87
CA LEU A 236 -10.33 -63.93 -42.62
C LEU A 236 -9.04 -63.18 -42.26
N THR A 237 -7.89 -63.81 -42.44
CA THR A 237 -6.57 -63.19 -42.24
C THR A 237 -6.38 -61.98 -43.16
N ALA A 238 -6.70 -62.11 -44.44
CA ALA A 238 -6.63 -61.01 -45.41
C ALA A 238 -7.58 -59.86 -45.04
N GLY A 239 -8.79 -60.17 -44.56
CA GLY A 239 -9.74 -59.17 -44.06
C GLY A 239 -9.24 -58.42 -42.82
N ILE A 240 -8.61 -59.13 -41.88
CA ILE A 240 -8.00 -58.51 -40.69
C ILE A 240 -6.78 -57.65 -41.09
N ASP A 241 -5.96 -58.10 -42.04
CA ASP A 241 -4.83 -57.33 -42.57
C ASP A 241 -5.30 -56.03 -43.24
N GLN A 242 -6.38 -56.08 -44.03
CA GLN A 242 -6.99 -54.88 -44.64
C GLN A 242 -7.51 -53.92 -43.57
N LEU A 243 -8.29 -54.41 -42.60
CA LEU A 243 -8.84 -53.59 -41.52
C LEU A 243 -7.72 -52.97 -40.66
N SER A 244 -6.64 -53.70 -40.40
CA SER A 244 -5.48 -53.19 -39.69
C SER A 244 -4.78 -52.07 -40.46
N SER A 245 -4.69 -52.17 -41.78
CA SER A 245 -4.11 -51.13 -42.64
C SER A 245 -4.98 -49.87 -42.66
N GLU A 246 -6.29 -50.03 -42.79
CA GLU A 246 -7.26 -48.92 -42.74
C GLU A 246 -7.26 -48.23 -41.37
N GLN A 247 -7.21 -49.00 -40.28
CA GLN A 247 -7.11 -48.48 -38.92
C GLN A 247 -5.82 -47.67 -38.72
N LYS A 248 -4.68 -48.17 -39.22
CA LYS A 248 -3.41 -47.44 -39.16
C LYS A 248 -3.46 -46.13 -39.94
N GLY A 249 -4.03 -46.14 -41.14
CA GLY A 249 -4.23 -44.93 -41.94
C GLY A 249 -5.17 -43.92 -41.27
N PHE A 250 -6.16 -44.39 -40.51
CA PHE A 250 -7.00 -43.53 -39.67
C PHE A 250 -6.19 -42.91 -38.52
N VAL A 251 -5.39 -43.69 -37.78
CA VAL A 251 -4.52 -43.19 -36.70
C VAL A 251 -3.58 -42.10 -37.19
N GLU A 252 -2.90 -42.32 -38.33
CA GLU A 252 -1.96 -41.34 -38.90
C GLU A 252 -2.65 -40.01 -39.27
N LYS A 253 -3.83 -40.07 -39.91
CA LYS A 253 -4.62 -38.87 -40.23
C LYS A 253 -5.12 -38.16 -38.96
N PHE A 254 -5.52 -38.94 -37.96
CA PHE A 254 -6.03 -38.41 -36.70
C PHE A 254 -4.93 -37.76 -35.85
N GLN A 255 -3.71 -38.29 -35.89
CA GLN A 255 -2.50 -37.64 -35.37
C GLN A 255 -2.21 -36.31 -36.09
N GLY A 256 -2.32 -36.29 -37.42
CA GLY A 256 -2.20 -35.05 -38.19
C GLY A 256 -3.24 -33.99 -37.83
N PHE A 257 -4.47 -34.42 -37.52
CA PHE A 257 -5.51 -33.54 -36.96
C PHE A 257 -5.13 -33.04 -35.56
N GLY A 258 -4.67 -33.93 -34.66
CA GLY A 258 -4.17 -33.58 -33.33
C GLY A 258 -3.04 -32.55 -33.36
N ALA A 259 -2.10 -32.66 -34.30
CA ALA A 259 -1.04 -31.67 -34.49
C ALA A 259 -1.59 -30.28 -34.85
N LYS A 260 -2.53 -30.20 -35.80
CA LYS A 260 -3.20 -28.93 -36.17
C LYS A 260 -3.99 -28.35 -35.00
N LEU A 261 -4.64 -29.21 -34.23
CA LEU A 261 -5.39 -28.85 -33.04
C LEU A 261 -4.45 -28.25 -31.97
N ASN A 262 -3.28 -28.85 -31.75
CA ASN A 262 -2.26 -28.27 -30.87
C ASN A 262 -1.77 -26.91 -31.36
N THR A 263 -1.51 -26.73 -32.66
CA THR A 263 -1.16 -25.40 -33.21
C THR A 263 -2.26 -24.37 -32.98
N ALA A 264 -3.54 -24.76 -33.12
CA ALA A 264 -4.67 -23.88 -32.83
C ALA A 264 -4.80 -23.57 -31.32
N LYS A 265 -4.43 -24.51 -30.42
CA LYS A 265 -4.34 -24.28 -28.97
C LYS A 265 -3.26 -23.26 -28.65
N GLU A 266 -2.08 -23.40 -29.25
CA GLU A 266 -0.99 -22.43 -29.12
C GLU A 266 -1.41 -21.04 -29.62
N GLY A 267 -2.07 -20.96 -30.78
CA GLY A 267 -2.61 -19.71 -31.32
C GLY A 267 -3.64 -19.06 -30.40
N THR A 268 -4.53 -19.85 -29.80
CA THR A 268 -5.51 -19.39 -28.81
C THR A 268 -4.84 -18.87 -27.54
N ASN A 269 -3.82 -19.56 -27.05
CA ASN A 269 -3.05 -19.13 -25.87
C ASN A 269 -2.27 -17.85 -26.16
N LYS A 270 -1.71 -17.71 -27.35
CA LYS A 270 -1.07 -16.47 -27.81
C LYS A 270 -2.07 -15.32 -27.85
N PHE A 271 -3.24 -15.53 -28.45
CA PHE A 271 -4.30 -14.53 -28.51
C PHE A 271 -4.82 -14.12 -27.12
N LYS A 272 -4.96 -15.08 -26.20
CA LYS A 272 -5.29 -14.83 -24.78
C LYS A 272 -4.24 -13.95 -24.11
N ASN A 273 -2.95 -14.22 -24.32
CA ASN A 273 -1.86 -13.42 -23.76
C ASN A 273 -1.82 -12.00 -24.34
N GLU A 274 -1.91 -11.85 -25.67
CA GLU A 274 -1.94 -10.55 -26.35
C GLU A 274 -3.18 -9.72 -25.95
N SER A 275 -4.33 -10.39 -25.80
CA SER A 275 -5.54 -9.74 -25.28
C SER A 275 -5.34 -9.27 -23.84
N GLY A 276 -4.66 -10.06 -23.00
CA GLY A 276 -4.25 -9.66 -21.65
C GLY A 276 -3.39 -8.40 -21.64
N GLN A 277 -2.37 -8.34 -22.50
CA GLN A 277 -1.51 -7.16 -22.63
C GLN A 277 -2.29 -5.92 -23.10
N LEU A 278 -3.23 -6.09 -24.04
CA LEU A 278 -4.10 -5.01 -24.49
C LEU A 278 -5.01 -4.50 -23.35
N ILE A 279 -5.58 -5.40 -22.55
CA ILE A 279 -6.37 -5.04 -21.37
C ILE A 279 -5.53 -4.23 -20.40
N ASP A 280 -4.32 -4.68 -20.09
CA ASP A 280 -3.43 -3.99 -19.16
C ASP A 280 -3.03 -2.61 -19.68
N ALA A 281 -2.74 -2.48 -20.98
CA ALA A 281 -2.45 -1.19 -21.60
C ALA A 281 -3.63 -0.22 -21.55
N ILE A 282 -4.86 -0.71 -21.77
CA ILE A 282 -6.08 0.09 -21.68
C ILE A 282 -6.32 0.54 -20.23
N ASN A 283 -6.10 -0.34 -19.25
CA ASN A 283 -6.20 0.02 -17.83
C ASN A 283 -5.17 1.10 -17.44
N GLN A 284 -3.92 0.95 -17.90
CA GLN A 284 -2.89 1.98 -17.66
C GLN A 284 -3.25 3.32 -18.29
N LEU A 285 -3.87 3.31 -19.49
CA LEU A 285 -4.34 4.52 -20.14
C LEU A 285 -5.51 5.15 -19.38
N ALA A 286 -6.44 4.35 -18.86
CA ALA A 286 -7.53 4.81 -18.01
C ALA A 286 -7.00 5.46 -16.73
N ASP A 287 -6.07 4.81 -16.04
CA ASP A 287 -5.40 5.37 -14.85
C ASP A 287 -4.65 6.67 -15.17
N GLY A 288 -3.96 6.72 -16.31
CA GLY A 288 -3.31 7.92 -16.82
C GLY A 288 -4.29 9.06 -17.06
N SER A 289 -5.46 8.76 -17.64
CA SER A 289 -6.51 9.75 -17.90
C SER A 289 -7.12 10.29 -16.59
N VAL A 290 -7.28 9.44 -15.57
CA VAL A 290 -7.72 9.89 -14.23
C VAL A 290 -6.69 10.83 -13.61
N LYS A 291 -5.40 10.53 -13.73
CA LYS A 291 -4.31 11.41 -13.24
C LYS A 291 -4.29 12.76 -13.97
N VAL A 292 -4.50 12.76 -15.30
CA VAL A 292 -4.61 14.01 -16.07
C VAL A 292 -5.79 14.84 -15.59
N THR A 293 -6.96 14.21 -15.39
CA THR A 293 -8.15 14.89 -14.86
C THR A 293 -7.87 15.51 -13.49
N GLY A 294 -7.29 14.77 -12.54
CA GLY A 294 -6.94 15.31 -11.23
C GLY A 294 -5.84 16.40 -11.27
N GLY A 295 -4.92 16.32 -12.23
CA GLY A 295 -3.96 17.38 -12.51
C GLY A 295 -4.62 18.66 -13.02
N LEU A 296 -5.65 18.54 -13.86
CA LEU A 296 -6.45 19.67 -14.35
C LEU A 296 -7.29 20.29 -13.23
N ASP A 297 -7.84 19.49 -12.31
CA ASP A 297 -8.51 20.00 -11.10
C ASP A 297 -7.56 20.86 -10.25
N THR A 298 -6.33 20.36 -10.06
CA THR A 298 -5.29 21.09 -9.31
C THR A 298 -4.89 22.38 -10.02
N LEU A 299 -4.73 22.34 -11.34
CA LEU A 299 -4.43 23.52 -12.15
C LEU A 299 -5.58 24.54 -12.11
N SER A 300 -6.82 24.07 -12.16
CA SER A 300 -8.03 24.90 -12.02
C SER A 300 -8.07 25.60 -10.66
N ALA A 301 -7.81 24.87 -9.57
CA ALA A 301 -7.71 25.44 -8.24
C ALA A 301 -6.59 26.50 -8.13
N GLY A 302 -5.41 26.21 -8.69
CA GLY A 302 -4.30 27.16 -8.76
C GLY A 302 -4.63 28.42 -9.57
N ALA A 303 -5.33 28.28 -10.71
CA ALA A 303 -5.79 29.40 -11.52
C ALA A 303 -6.82 30.27 -10.76
N ASN A 304 -7.72 29.65 -9.99
CA ASN A 304 -8.66 30.36 -9.11
C ASN A 304 -7.94 31.14 -8.00
N GLN A 305 -6.91 30.56 -7.38
CA GLN A 305 -6.08 31.25 -6.38
C GLN A 305 -5.33 32.43 -7.00
N MET A 306 -4.75 32.25 -8.19
CA MET A 306 -4.09 33.32 -8.94
C MET A 306 -5.07 34.46 -9.24
N ALA A 307 -6.29 34.15 -9.72
CA ALA A 307 -7.32 35.15 -9.98
C ALA A 307 -7.67 35.93 -8.70
N GLY A 308 -7.84 35.23 -7.58
CA GLY A 308 -8.05 35.85 -6.27
C GLY A 308 -6.92 36.79 -5.85
N GLY A 309 -5.66 36.36 -6.02
CA GLY A 309 -4.49 37.19 -5.71
C GLY A 309 -4.34 38.41 -6.62
N VAL A 310 -4.64 38.27 -7.91
CA VAL A 310 -4.65 39.40 -8.86
C VAL A 310 -5.73 40.42 -8.49
N ASN A 311 -6.92 39.98 -8.10
CA ASN A 311 -7.98 40.88 -7.63
C ASN A 311 -7.56 41.62 -6.36
N GLN A 312 -6.97 40.93 -5.37
CA GLN A 312 -6.46 41.59 -4.16
C GLN A 312 -5.38 42.63 -4.46
N LEU A 313 -4.50 42.34 -5.42
CA LEU A 313 -3.45 43.27 -5.83
C LEU A 313 -4.05 44.48 -6.58
N ALA A 314 -5.09 44.27 -7.38
CA ALA A 314 -5.82 45.34 -8.06
C ALA A 314 -6.51 46.26 -7.04
N ASP A 315 -7.17 45.69 -6.03
CA ASP A 315 -7.80 46.43 -4.94
C ASP A 315 -6.77 47.27 -4.15
N GLY A 316 -5.63 46.66 -3.79
CA GLY A 316 -4.53 47.36 -3.12
C GLY A 316 -3.94 48.49 -3.97
N SER A 317 -3.79 48.27 -5.28
CA SER A 317 -3.34 49.31 -6.22
C SER A 317 -4.34 50.47 -6.31
N SER A 318 -5.64 50.18 -6.27
CA SER A 318 -6.69 51.21 -6.19
C SER A 318 -6.56 52.03 -4.90
N GLN A 319 -6.41 51.37 -3.75
CA GLN A 319 -6.23 52.06 -2.46
C GLN A 319 -4.98 52.95 -2.42
N VAL A 320 -3.87 52.51 -3.01
CA VAL A 320 -2.66 53.33 -3.16
C VAL A 320 -2.95 54.56 -4.03
N THR A 321 -3.66 54.38 -5.13
CA THR A 321 -4.07 55.48 -6.02
C THR A 321 -4.92 56.52 -5.28
N ASP A 322 -5.89 56.06 -4.48
CA ASP A 322 -6.76 56.93 -3.68
C ASP A 322 -6.00 57.65 -2.55
N GLY A 323 -5.08 56.95 -1.89
CA GLY A 323 -4.18 57.51 -0.88
C GLY A 323 -3.26 58.59 -1.46
N LEU A 324 -2.71 58.36 -2.66
CA LEU A 324 -1.91 59.36 -3.38
C LEU A 324 -2.76 60.57 -3.78
N GLY A 325 -4.02 60.38 -4.16
CA GLY A 325 -4.97 61.47 -4.39
C GLY A 325 -5.18 62.32 -3.14
N THR A 326 -5.38 61.68 -1.99
CA THR A 326 -5.52 62.35 -0.69
C THR A 326 -4.25 63.11 -0.30
N LEU A 327 -3.08 62.50 -0.49
CA LEU A 327 -1.79 63.13 -0.24
C LEU A 327 -1.58 64.35 -1.16
N SER A 328 -2.00 64.27 -2.42
CA SER A 328 -1.96 65.40 -3.36
C SER A 328 -2.81 66.57 -2.87
N VAL A 329 -4.01 66.30 -2.35
CA VAL A 329 -4.89 67.33 -1.77
C VAL A 329 -4.23 67.97 -0.54
N GLY A 330 -3.66 67.18 0.37
CA GLY A 330 -2.95 67.69 1.54
C GLY A 330 -1.72 68.52 1.18
N ALA A 331 -0.94 68.10 0.16
CA ALA A 331 0.20 68.86 -0.34
C ALA A 331 -0.24 70.22 -0.93
N ASN A 332 -1.37 70.28 -1.64
CA ASN A 332 -1.95 71.54 -2.12
C ASN A 332 -2.36 72.47 -0.97
N GLN A 333 -2.96 71.93 0.09
CA GLN A 333 -3.32 72.71 1.29
C GLN A 333 -2.08 73.27 2.00
N MET A 334 -1.02 72.46 2.13
CA MET A 334 0.25 72.89 2.73
C MET A 334 0.89 74.04 1.93
N THR A 335 0.92 73.95 0.59
CA THR A 335 1.37 75.06 -0.26
C THR A 335 0.56 76.33 -0.01
N GLY A 336 -0.77 76.20 0.11
CA GLY A 336 -1.64 77.32 0.48
C GLY A 336 -1.29 77.95 1.83
N GLY A 337 -1.06 77.15 2.87
CA GLY A 337 -0.67 77.63 4.20
C GLY A 337 0.72 78.28 4.24
N ILE A 338 1.69 77.78 3.46
CA ILE A 338 3.01 78.40 3.32
C ILE A 338 2.90 79.79 2.68
N ASN A 339 2.04 79.95 1.67
CA ASN A 339 1.81 81.25 1.04
C ASN A 339 1.17 82.24 2.04
N GLN A 340 0.18 81.80 2.81
CA GLN A 340 -0.41 82.63 3.88
C GLN A 340 0.62 83.06 4.94
N LEU A 341 1.52 82.15 5.34
CA LEU A 341 2.60 82.47 6.27
C LEU A 341 3.59 83.49 5.67
N ALA A 342 3.89 83.36 4.37
CA ALA A 342 4.74 84.34 3.67
C ALA A 342 4.09 85.73 3.64
N ASP A 343 2.79 85.80 3.34
CA ASP A 343 2.04 87.06 3.35
C ASP A 343 2.02 87.69 4.74
N GLY A 344 1.75 86.91 5.79
CA GLY A 344 1.77 87.38 7.18
C GLY A 344 3.17 87.85 7.62
N SER A 345 4.23 87.15 7.23
CA SER A 345 5.61 87.57 7.50
C SER A 345 5.96 88.89 6.80
N SER A 346 5.47 89.10 5.58
CA SER A 346 5.64 90.35 4.84
C SER A 346 4.92 91.50 5.54
N GLN A 347 3.68 91.28 6.01
CA GLN A 347 2.92 92.25 6.80
C GLN A 347 3.63 92.64 8.09
N VAL A 348 4.16 91.68 8.85
CA VAL A 348 4.93 91.95 10.09
C VAL A 348 6.17 92.78 9.77
N THR A 349 6.90 92.43 8.70
CA THR A 349 8.09 93.19 8.27
C THR A 349 7.73 94.63 7.90
N GLY A 350 6.61 94.82 7.18
CA GLY A 350 6.08 96.15 6.87
C GLY A 350 5.71 96.94 8.13
N GLY A 351 5.02 96.32 9.09
CA GLY A 351 4.65 96.94 10.36
C GLY A 351 5.85 97.30 11.24
N LEU A 352 6.90 96.46 11.27
CA LEU A 352 8.17 96.78 11.93
C LEU A 352 8.89 97.96 11.25
N GLY A 353 8.80 98.06 9.92
CA GLY A 353 9.28 99.23 9.18
C GLY A 353 8.56 100.50 9.61
N THR A 354 7.23 100.47 9.71
CA THR A 354 6.41 101.59 10.21
C THR A 354 6.76 101.94 11.65
N LEU A 355 6.93 100.95 12.53
CA LEU A 355 7.32 101.16 13.92
C LEU A 355 8.70 101.81 14.03
N SER A 356 9.66 101.38 13.22
CA SER A 356 11.00 101.97 13.15
C SER A 356 10.95 103.44 12.75
N VAL A 357 10.14 103.79 11.75
CA VAL A 357 9.90 105.19 11.36
C VAL A 357 9.27 105.99 12.50
N GLY A 358 8.25 105.45 13.16
CA GLY A 358 7.61 106.08 14.32
C GLY A 358 8.56 106.29 15.50
N ALA A 359 9.42 105.32 15.80
CA ALA A 359 10.46 105.43 16.81
C ALA A 359 11.50 106.50 16.45
N GLY A 360 11.87 106.62 15.17
CA GLY A 360 12.72 107.69 14.66
C GLY A 360 12.09 109.07 14.83
N GLN A 361 10.80 109.22 14.52
CA GLN A 361 10.03 110.45 14.76
C GLN A 361 9.96 110.79 16.25
N MET A 362 9.71 109.80 17.12
CA MET A 362 9.71 109.98 18.58
C MET A 362 11.08 110.43 19.10
N SER A 363 12.17 109.84 18.61
CA SER A 363 13.54 110.28 18.91
C SER A 363 13.79 111.73 18.47
N GLY A 364 13.30 112.12 17.29
CA GLY A 364 13.30 113.51 16.84
C GLY A 364 12.53 114.44 17.77
N GLY A 365 11.32 114.03 18.20
CA GLY A 365 10.51 114.76 19.17
C GLY A 365 11.18 114.90 20.54
N ILE A 366 11.85 113.85 21.03
CA ILE A 366 12.65 113.87 22.27
C ILE A 366 13.84 114.83 22.14
N THR A 367 14.51 114.84 20.99
CA THR A 367 15.62 115.78 20.71
C THR A 367 15.13 117.22 20.71
N GLN A 368 13.95 117.46 20.12
CA GLN A 368 13.32 118.78 20.12
C GLN A 368 12.87 119.20 21.52
N LEU A 369 12.33 118.28 22.33
CA LEU A 369 12.01 118.52 23.73
C LEU A 369 13.25 118.81 24.57
N SER A 370 14.35 118.05 24.37
CA SER A 370 15.64 118.30 25.00
C SER A 370 16.20 119.67 24.61
N THR A 371 16.08 120.05 23.34
CA THR A 371 16.46 121.39 22.85
C THR A 371 15.62 122.47 23.51
N GLY A 372 14.30 122.30 23.56
CA GLY A 372 13.37 123.21 24.26
C GLY A 372 13.68 123.30 25.75
N SER A 373 14.00 122.18 26.41
CA SER A 373 14.46 122.14 27.80
C SER A 373 15.81 122.85 27.97
N GLY A 374 16.71 122.76 27.00
CA GLY A 374 17.96 123.51 26.95
C GLY A 374 17.73 125.02 26.76
N GLN A 375 16.75 125.42 25.96
CA GLN A 375 16.30 126.80 25.84
C GLN A 375 15.65 127.32 27.12
N VAL A 376 14.84 126.50 27.79
CA VAL A 376 14.28 126.79 29.12
C VAL A 376 15.42 126.91 30.13
N THR A 377 16.40 126.01 30.11
CA THR A 377 17.59 126.09 30.97
C THR A 377 18.41 127.34 30.68
N THR A 378 18.51 127.76 29.41
CA THR A 378 19.17 129.00 28.99
C THR A 378 18.37 130.22 29.44
N GLY A 379 17.03 130.17 29.35
CA GLY A 379 16.12 131.18 29.88
C GLY A 379 16.16 131.27 31.41
N LEU A 380 16.25 130.13 32.10
CA LEU A 380 16.49 130.03 33.54
C LEU A 380 17.90 130.47 33.90
N SER A 381 18.90 130.28 33.04
CA SER A 381 20.27 130.77 33.23
C SER A 381 20.35 132.27 32.95
N THR A 382 19.53 132.81 32.05
CA THR A 382 19.34 134.25 31.82
C THR A 382 18.59 134.88 32.98
N LEU A 383 17.55 134.22 33.49
CA LEU A 383 16.85 134.60 34.71
C LEU A 383 17.74 134.47 35.93
N SER A 384 18.60 133.43 35.98
CA SER A 384 19.62 133.24 37.00
C SER A 384 20.66 134.33 36.87
N THR A 385 21.06 134.75 35.67
CA THR A 385 22.01 135.86 35.46
C THR A 385 21.38 137.18 35.85
N GLY A 386 20.10 137.41 35.55
CA GLY A 386 19.33 138.55 36.06
C GLY A 386 19.17 138.50 37.57
N SER A 387 18.97 137.32 38.15
CA SER A 387 19.03 137.08 39.59
C SER A 387 20.43 137.22 40.13
N THR A 388 21.49 136.92 39.39
CA THR A 388 22.89 137.10 39.79
C THR A 388 23.26 138.57 39.71
N GLN A 389 22.71 139.36 38.80
CA GLN A 389 22.80 140.82 38.80
C GLN A 389 22.04 141.43 39.98
N LEU A 390 20.88 140.87 40.33
CA LEU A 390 20.13 141.24 41.54
C LEU A 390 20.89 140.82 42.81
N ILE A 391 21.48 139.63 42.82
CA ILE A 391 22.33 139.07 43.87
C ILE A 391 23.67 139.81 43.93
N ASP A 392 24.21 140.36 42.85
CA ASP A 392 25.38 141.26 42.87
C ASP A 392 24.99 142.61 43.51
N GLY A 393 23.76 143.07 43.25
CA GLY A 393 23.15 144.18 43.99
C GLY A 393 22.97 143.88 45.48
N VAL A 394 22.59 142.65 45.84
CA VAL A 394 22.40 142.17 47.22
C VAL A 394 23.73 141.74 47.86
N ASN A 395 24.76 141.36 47.11
CA ASN A 395 26.08 140.97 47.59
C ASN A 395 27.00 142.19 47.72
N LYS A 396 26.79 143.26 46.94
CA LYS A 396 27.28 144.60 47.35
C LYS A 396 26.69 145.05 48.69
N LEU A 397 25.53 144.51 49.08
CA LEU A 397 24.88 144.74 50.37
C LEU A 397 25.30 143.69 51.43
N ALA A 398 25.65 142.45 51.05
CA ALA A 398 25.98 141.33 51.94
C ALA A 398 27.49 141.06 52.13
N ASP A 399 28.40 141.53 51.25
CA ASP A 399 29.84 141.64 51.54
C ASP A 399 30.09 142.64 52.68
N GLY A 400 29.15 143.55 52.91
CA GLY A 400 29.08 144.35 54.14
C GLY A 400 28.79 143.52 55.40
N SER A 401 28.29 142.28 55.27
CA SER A 401 27.76 141.45 56.37
C SER A 401 28.47 140.09 56.56
N GLY A 402 29.16 139.54 55.55
CA GLY A 402 29.71 138.17 55.55
C GLY A 402 31.11 138.00 56.15
N LYS A 403 31.80 139.09 56.49
CA LYS A 403 33.03 139.10 57.31
C LYS A 403 32.88 138.50 58.71
N VAL A 404 31.70 137.97 59.06
CA VAL A 404 31.30 137.74 60.45
C VAL A 404 31.20 136.28 60.83
N THR A 405 31.05 135.33 59.91
CA THR A 405 30.70 133.97 60.36
C THR A 405 31.32 132.89 59.51
N ASP A 406 32.65 132.92 59.44
CA ASP A 406 33.37 131.83 60.04
C ASP A 406 32.72 130.46 59.83
N GLY A 407 33.43 129.66 59.05
CA GLY A 407 34.59 129.01 59.66
C GLY A 407 34.27 128.05 60.79
N LEU A 408 33.00 127.87 61.08
CA LEU A 408 32.49 127.21 62.25
C LEU A 408 32.88 125.75 62.32
N VAL A 409 32.11 124.89 61.64
CA VAL A 409 31.85 123.60 62.30
C VAL A 409 31.61 122.42 61.37
N LYS A 410 31.11 122.60 60.15
CA LYS A 410 30.36 121.51 59.48
C LYS A 410 31.17 120.46 58.68
N VAL A 411 32.50 120.46 58.74
CA VAL A 411 33.32 119.49 57.98
C VAL A 411 33.73 118.28 58.83
N ASN A 412 33.49 118.29 60.15
CA ASN A 412 34.04 117.30 61.09
C ASN A 412 33.26 115.96 61.21
N ASP A 413 31.98 115.87 60.82
CA ASP A 413 31.11 114.77 61.31
C ASP A 413 30.88 113.61 60.32
N GLY A 414 31.28 113.72 59.05
CA GLY A 414 30.81 112.79 58.00
C GLY A 414 31.51 111.42 57.88
N SER A 415 32.57 111.15 58.64
CA SER A 415 33.47 110.01 58.37
C SER A 415 33.12 108.68 59.07
N GLY A 416 31.99 108.57 59.78
CA GLY A 416 31.68 107.40 60.64
C GLY A 416 30.77 106.30 60.06
N GLU A 417 29.99 106.57 59.02
CA GLU A 417 28.75 105.79 58.76
C GLU A 417 28.90 104.60 57.78
N LEU A 418 30.05 104.43 57.12
CA LEU A 418 30.17 103.52 55.97
C LEU A 418 30.59 102.06 56.33
N ALA A 419 31.03 101.78 57.55
CA ALA A 419 31.69 100.50 57.89
C ALA A 419 30.75 99.37 58.36
N GLU A 420 29.46 99.63 58.62
CA GLU A 420 28.62 98.72 59.41
C GLU A 420 27.76 97.73 58.59
N LYS A 421 27.59 97.92 57.28
CA LYS A 421 26.39 97.38 56.59
C LYS A 421 26.50 96.14 55.70
N LEU A 422 27.64 95.47 55.53
CA LEU A 422 27.69 94.29 54.62
C LEU A 422 28.54 93.11 55.14
N GLY A 423 28.34 92.76 56.41
CA GLY A 423 28.95 91.60 57.11
C GLY A 423 28.02 90.41 57.38
N GLU A 424 26.83 90.32 56.78
CA GLU A 424 25.89 89.21 56.99
C GLU A 424 25.61 88.57 55.62
N GLY A 425 26.00 87.34 55.29
CA GLY A 425 26.17 86.17 56.15
C GLY A 425 25.08 85.16 55.81
N ALA A 426 25.30 84.41 54.73
CA ALA A 426 24.84 83.05 54.49
C ALA A 426 23.69 82.48 55.36
N GLU A 427 22.51 82.29 54.78
CA GLU A 427 21.57 81.20 55.15
C GLU A 427 20.95 80.58 53.87
N LYS A 428 21.43 79.39 53.47
CA LYS A 428 20.75 78.06 53.56
C LYS A 428 19.78 77.73 52.41
N THR A 429 20.17 76.91 51.42
CA THR A 429 20.02 75.42 51.23
C THR A 429 18.62 74.85 50.90
N GLY A 430 18.59 73.87 49.96
CA GLY A 430 17.50 72.87 49.73
C GLY A 430 17.42 72.38 48.26
N GLU A 431 18.14 71.35 47.82
CA GLU A 431 17.79 69.91 47.69
C GLU A 431 16.75 69.48 46.60
N VAL A 432 17.14 68.52 45.72
CA VAL A 432 16.51 67.19 45.42
C VAL A 432 16.68 66.71 43.93
N LYS A 433 17.61 65.75 43.77
CA LYS A 433 17.65 64.44 43.04
C LYS A 433 17.13 64.21 41.59
N GLY A 434 17.95 63.45 40.85
CA GLY A 434 17.57 62.54 39.74
C GLY A 434 18.80 61.97 38.98
N THR A 435 19.23 60.75 39.32
CA THR A 435 20.56 60.11 39.09
C THR A 435 20.78 59.37 37.76
N ASP A 436 22.06 59.13 37.43
CA ASP A 436 22.70 58.45 36.26
C ASP A 436 22.15 57.08 35.77
N LYS A 437 21.08 56.54 36.33
CA LYS A 437 20.47 55.25 35.88
C LYS A 437 19.73 55.34 34.53
N THR A 438 19.70 56.51 33.90
CA THR A 438 19.02 56.72 32.60
C THR A 438 19.99 56.65 31.41
N TYR A 439 21.31 56.70 31.63
CA TYR A 439 22.30 56.80 30.54
C TYR A 439 22.95 55.47 30.10
N ASP A 440 22.76 54.38 30.84
CA ASP A 440 23.39 53.07 30.56
C ASP A 440 22.51 52.08 29.77
N MET A 441 21.29 52.46 29.39
CA MET A 441 20.36 51.55 28.69
C MET A 441 20.61 51.43 27.17
N PHE A 442 21.61 52.15 26.62
CA PHE A 442 21.73 52.36 25.17
C PHE A 442 23.01 51.84 24.49
N ALA A 443 24.01 51.32 25.19
CA ALA A 443 25.29 50.99 24.55
C ALA A 443 25.92 49.68 25.03
N SER A 444 25.41 48.54 24.54
CA SER A 444 26.17 47.29 24.45
C SER A 444 25.52 46.32 23.46
N PRO A 445 26.28 45.71 22.52
CA PRO A 445 25.73 44.75 21.57
C PRO A 445 25.42 43.44 22.30
N VAL A 446 24.21 42.92 22.13
CA VAL A 446 23.85 41.59 22.63
C VAL A 446 24.63 40.55 21.81
N LYS A 447 25.73 40.05 22.36
CA LYS A 447 26.37 38.84 21.82
C LYS A 447 25.42 37.68 22.05
N VAL A 448 24.94 37.08 20.98
CA VAL A 448 24.22 35.81 21.01
C VAL A 448 25.20 34.76 21.57
N LYS A 449 25.03 34.39 22.83
CA LYS A 449 25.53 33.13 23.36
C LYS A 449 24.57 32.05 22.86
N THR A 450 24.97 31.33 21.83
CA THR A 450 24.30 30.11 21.41
C THR A 450 24.67 29.01 22.42
N GLU A 451 23.91 28.91 23.52
CA GLU A 451 23.88 27.66 24.28
C GLU A 451 22.95 26.70 23.56
N LYS A 452 23.53 25.75 22.81
CA LYS A 452 22.80 24.61 22.27
C LYS A 452 22.40 23.72 23.46
N MET A 453 21.16 23.84 23.92
CA MET A 453 20.66 23.15 25.11
C MET A 453 20.71 21.61 25.01
N ALA A 454 20.72 21.05 23.78
CA ALA A 454 20.96 19.63 23.53
C ALA A 454 21.32 19.42 22.04
N GLU A 455 22.54 18.98 21.75
CA GLU A 455 22.97 18.64 20.39
C GLU A 455 22.55 17.20 20.08
N VAL A 456 21.80 16.99 18.99
CA VAL A 456 21.44 15.65 18.51
C VAL A 456 22.40 15.21 17.40
N PRO A 457 22.87 13.94 17.39
CA PRO A 457 23.93 13.47 16.51
C PRO A 457 23.64 13.55 15.01
N ASN A 458 22.36 13.44 14.62
CA ASN A 458 21.93 13.47 13.23
C ASN A 458 20.46 13.94 13.11
N TYR A 459 20.06 14.29 11.89
CA TYR A 459 18.71 14.75 11.57
C TYR A 459 17.62 13.72 11.94
N GLY A 460 17.91 12.42 11.80
CA GLY A 460 17.00 11.34 12.18
C GLY A 460 16.68 11.32 13.68
N THR A 461 17.70 11.48 14.53
CA THR A 461 17.54 11.55 15.99
C THR A 461 16.69 12.76 16.40
N GLY A 462 16.88 13.92 15.75
CA GLY A 462 16.08 15.12 16.01
C GLY A 462 14.59 14.99 15.66
N PHE A 463 14.27 14.22 14.61
CA PHE A 463 12.89 14.00 14.17
C PHE A 463 12.22 12.74 14.76
N THR A 464 12.98 11.88 15.44
CA THR A 464 12.46 10.63 16.03
C THR A 464 11.25 10.84 16.95
N PRO A 465 11.23 11.82 17.87
CA PRO A 465 10.06 12.10 18.71
C PRO A 465 8.76 12.31 17.95
N TYR A 466 8.84 12.94 16.77
CA TYR A 466 7.69 13.20 15.92
C TYR A 466 7.26 11.96 15.14
N PHE A 467 8.19 11.28 14.46
CA PHE A 467 7.84 10.10 13.66
C PHE A 467 7.43 8.88 14.50
N LEU A 468 8.00 8.70 15.69
CA LEU A 468 7.57 7.65 16.62
C LEU A 468 6.13 7.93 17.10
N SER A 469 5.84 9.17 17.51
CA SER A 469 4.47 9.57 17.89
C SER A 469 3.48 9.36 16.74
N LEU A 470 3.86 9.76 15.52
CA LEU A 470 3.05 9.56 14.32
C LEU A 470 2.79 8.07 14.04
N GLY A 471 3.85 7.26 14.07
CA GLY A 471 3.78 5.82 13.80
C GLY A 471 2.88 5.09 14.79
N LEU A 472 2.99 5.39 16.09
CA LEU A 472 2.14 4.79 17.13
C LEU A 472 0.67 5.21 17.00
N PHE A 473 0.41 6.46 16.60
CA PHE A 473 -0.95 6.92 16.35
C PHE A 473 -1.58 6.22 15.14
N VAL A 474 -0.85 6.15 14.03
CA VAL A 474 -1.29 5.47 12.81
C VAL A 474 -1.47 3.96 13.05
N GLY A 475 -0.57 3.33 13.80
CA GLY A 475 -0.69 1.93 14.19
C GLY A 475 -1.96 1.67 15.00
N ALA A 476 -2.27 2.53 15.98
CA ALA A 476 -3.53 2.46 16.73
C ALA A 476 -4.77 2.70 15.83
N LEU A 477 -4.66 3.57 14.82
CA LEU A 477 -5.73 3.82 13.86
C LEU A 477 -5.99 2.61 12.95
N LEU A 478 -4.94 2.00 12.39
CA LEU A 478 -5.04 0.79 11.57
C LEU A 478 -5.60 -0.38 12.37
N LEU A 479 -5.18 -0.52 13.63
CA LEU A 479 -5.72 -1.53 14.54
C LEU A 479 -7.23 -1.33 14.74
N SER A 480 -7.70 -0.09 14.82
CA SER A 480 -9.14 0.21 14.94
C SER A 480 -9.95 -0.18 13.70
N ILE A 481 -9.31 -0.34 12.53
CA ILE A 481 -9.94 -0.81 11.29
C ILE A 481 -10.04 -2.33 11.28
N VAL A 482 -8.94 -3.02 11.63
CA VAL A 482 -8.85 -4.49 11.61
C VAL A 482 -9.62 -5.12 12.76
N TYR A 483 -9.51 -4.55 13.96
CA TYR A 483 -10.16 -5.08 15.16
C TYR A 483 -11.48 -4.34 15.41
N PRO A 484 -12.64 -5.04 15.44
CA PRO A 484 -13.92 -4.40 15.68
C PRO A 484 -14.03 -3.96 17.14
N LEU A 485 -13.99 -2.64 17.35
CA LEU A 485 -14.02 -2.03 18.68
C LEU A 485 -15.42 -2.02 19.31
N ARG A 486 -16.45 -2.22 18.48
CA ARG A 486 -17.86 -2.07 18.83
C ARG A 486 -18.66 -3.38 18.80
N ASP A 487 -18.10 -4.47 18.28
CA ASP A 487 -18.84 -5.74 18.18
C ASP A 487 -18.40 -6.73 19.27
N THR A 488 -19.34 -7.50 19.81
CA THR A 488 -19.08 -8.51 20.85
C THR A 488 -19.46 -9.90 20.38
N VAL A 489 -18.61 -10.89 20.70
CA VAL A 489 -18.84 -12.31 20.34
C VAL A 489 -19.90 -12.97 21.25
N GLY A 490 -20.23 -12.37 22.40
CA GLY A 490 -21.31 -12.78 23.30
C GLY A 490 -21.82 -11.60 24.13
N VAL A 491 -22.93 -11.78 24.87
CA VAL A 491 -23.55 -10.71 25.68
C VAL A 491 -22.65 -10.36 26.87
N PRO A 492 -22.07 -9.15 26.93
CA PRO A 492 -21.22 -8.78 28.04
C PRO A 492 -22.05 -8.53 29.31
N LYS A 493 -21.48 -8.82 30.49
CA LYS A 493 -22.17 -8.64 31.78
C LYS A 493 -22.47 -7.18 32.12
N SER A 494 -21.63 -6.25 31.67
CA SER A 494 -21.76 -4.81 31.88
C SER A 494 -20.93 -4.03 30.86
N GLY A 495 -21.19 -2.73 30.71
CA GLY A 495 -20.36 -1.84 29.87
C GLY A 495 -18.88 -1.80 30.28
N PHE A 496 -18.58 -1.97 31.57
CA PHE A 496 -17.21 -2.08 32.07
C PHE A 496 -16.55 -3.41 31.70
N SER A 497 -17.28 -4.53 31.84
CA SER A 497 -16.79 -5.84 31.39
C SER A 497 -16.57 -5.88 29.88
N TRP A 498 -17.35 -5.13 29.13
CA TRP A 498 -17.16 -4.97 27.69
C TRP A 498 -15.93 -4.12 27.38
N PHE A 499 -15.74 -2.99 28.08
CA PHE A 499 -14.54 -2.17 27.98
C PHE A 499 -13.27 -2.99 28.23
N ILE A 500 -13.19 -3.71 29.35
CA ILE A 500 -11.96 -4.46 29.70
C ILE A 500 -11.65 -5.56 28.68
N SER A 501 -12.67 -6.20 28.12
CA SER A 501 -12.51 -7.24 27.09
C SER A 501 -11.88 -6.68 25.81
N LYS A 502 -12.27 -5.47 25.40
CA LYS A 502 -11.73 -4.82 24.19
C LYS A 502 -10.42 -4.09 24.45
N PHE A 503 -10.38 -3.30 25.52
CA PHE A 503 -9.19 -2.55 25.92
C PHE A 503 -8.03 -3.48 26.28
N GLY A 504 -8.27 -4.68 26.85
CA GLY A 504 -7.21 -5.64 27.15
C GLY A 504 -6.47 -6.14 25.90
N VAL A 505 -7.19 -6.44 24.83
CA VAL A 505 -6.59 -6.83 23.53
C VAL A 505 -5.82 -5.65 22.94
N LEU A 506 -6.42 -4.46 22.94
CA LEU A 506 -5.78 -3.25 22.42
C LEU A 506 -4.55 -2.85 23.22
N LEU A 507 -4.57 -2.98 24.55
CA LEU A 507 -3.46 -2.71 25.44
C LEU A 507 -2.28 -3.62 25.11
N SER A 508 -2.54 -4.92 24.88
CA SER A 508 -1.52 -5.89 24.54
C SER A 508 -0.86 -5.55 23.21
N VAL A 509 -1.66 -5.25 22.18
CA VAL A 509 -1.14 -4.83 20.87
C VAL A 509 -0.43 -3.48 20.95
N GLY A 510 -0.92 -2.56 21.79
CA GLY A 510 -0.31 -1.25 22.07
C GLY A 510 1.11 -1.35 22.62
N ILE A 511 1.29 -2.21 23.62
CA ILE A 511 2.61 -2.48 24.19
C ILE A 511 3.53 -3.12 23.14
N ILE A 512 3.02 -4.11 22.39
CA ILE A 512 3.80 -4.80 21.36
C ILE A 512 4.22 -3.82 20.25
N GLN A 513 3.32 -2.97 19.74
CA GLN A 513 3.68 -2.02 18.68
C GLN A 513 4.70 -0.99 19.14
N ALA A 514 4.64 -0.55 20.40
CA ALA A 514 5.61 0.36 20.99
C ALA A 514 6.99 -0.28 21.07
N ILE A 515 7.07 -1.50 21.62
CA ILE A 515 8.33 -2.26 21.71
C ILE A 515 8.92 -2.54 20.32
N VAL A 516 8.09 -2.93 19.35
CA VAL A 516 8.55 -3.17 17.96
C VAL A 516 9.07 -1.88 17.34
N ALA A 517 8.37 -0.76 17.50
CA ALA A 517 8.82 0.53 17.00
C ALA A 517 10.15 0.95 17.63
N ASP A 518 10.31 0.76 18.94
CA ASP A 518 11.55 1.09 19.66
C ASP A 518 12.71 0.19 19.24
N ILE A 519 12.49 -1.11 19.05
CA ILE A 519 13.53 -2.03 18.54
C ILE A 519 14.01 -1.58 17.16
N ILE A 520 13.08 -1.22 16.27
CA ILE A 520 13.42 -0.73 14.93
C ILE A 520 14.20 0.59 15.01
N LEU A 521 13.81 1.51 15.90
CA LEU A 521 14.51 2.79 16.05
C LEU A 521 15.90 2.63 16.67
N LEU A 522 16.04 1.83 17.73
CA LEU A 522 17.29 1.64 18.45
C LEU A 522 18.28 0.76 17.67
N PHE A 523 17.82 -0.36 17.13
CA PHE A 523 18.69 -1.35 16.47
C PHE A 523 18.65 -1.29 14.94
N GLY A 524 17.52 -0.93 14.34
CA GLY A 524 17.37 -0.83 12.89
C GLY A 524 17.89 0.50 12.32
N LEU A 525 17.61 1.61 13.00
CA LEU A 525 17.96 2.97 12.55
C LEU A 525 19.11 3.61 13.35
N GLY A 526 19.55 2.98 14.45
CA GLY A 526 20.67 3.45 15.26
C GLY A 526 20.39 4.78 15.96
N VAL A 527 19.16 5.02 16.40
CA VAL A 527 18.80 6.25 17.12
C VAL A 527 19.43 6.24 18.52
N GLU A 528 20.28 7.21 18.79
CA GLU A 528 20.85 7.44 20.13
C GLU A 528 19.79 8.08 21.04
N VAL A 529 19.60 7.49 22.23
CA VAL A 529 18.67 7.97 23.27
C VAL A 529 19.41 8.08 24.60
N GLN A 530 18.99 9.01 25.45
CA GLN A 530 19.67 9.25 26.74
C GLN A 530 19.43 8.12 27.75
N SER A 531 18.29 7.44 27.67
CA SER A 531 17.97 6.29 28.51
C SER A 531 17.01 5.34 27.81
N ILE A 532 17.50 4.14 27.49
CA ILE A 532 16.71 3.09 26.81
C ILE A 532 15.46 2.69 27.64
N PRO A 533 15.55 2.45 28.96
CA PRO A 533 14.37 2.08 29.75
C PRO A 533 13.29 3.17 29.76
N TYR A 534 13.67 4.44 29.87
CA TYR A 534 12.71 5.54 29.87
C TYR A 534 12.12 5.80 28.49
N PHE A 535 12.89 5.54 27.43
CA PHE A 535 12.40 5.61 26.06
C PHE A 535 11.28 4.60 25.80
N ILE A 536 11.52 3.33 26.19
CA ILE A 536 10.53 2.26 26.06
C ILE A 536 9.30 2.50 26.94
N LEU A 537 9.50 2.97 28.17
CA LEU A 537 8.38 3.32 29.04
C LEU A 537 7.51 4.42 28.42
N PHE A 538 8.15 5.47 27.89
CA PHE A 538 7.45 6.61 27.34
C PHE A 538 6.70 6.24 26.04
N SER A 539 7.31 5.47 25.14
CA SER A 539 6.67 5.00 23.91
C SER A 539 5.42 4.15 24.20
N ILE A 540 5.47 3.28 25.22
CA ILE A 540 4.34 2.47 25.67
C ILE A 540 3.20 3.37 26.15
N VAL A 541 3.49 4.32 27.04
CA VAL A 541 2.47 5.25 27.57
C VAL A 541 1.85 6.07 26.44
N THR A 542 2.66 6.58 25.52
CA THR A 542 2.19 7.27 24.30
C THR A 542 1.26 6.38 23.47
N SER A 543 1.66 5.14 23.22
CA SER A 543 0.86 4.19 22.44
C SER A 543 -0.51 3.94 23.08
N LEU A 544 -0.54 3.75 24.40
CA LEU A 544 -1.77 3.56 25.16
C LEU A 544 -2.66 4.81 25.14
N ALA A 545 -2.08 6.00 25.21
CA ALA A 545 -2.84 7.26 25.08
C ALA A 545 -3.52 7.39 23.72
N PHE A 546 -2.82 7.06 22.63
CA PHE A 546 -3.39 7.09 21.29
C PHE A 546 -4.45 6.02 21.08
N ILE A 547 -4.23 4.80 21.60
CA ILE A 547 -5.24 3.74 21.58
C ILE A 547 -6.49 4.16 22.35
N ALA A 548 -6.34 4.74 23.54
CA ALA A 548 -7.48 5.20 24.34
C ALA A 548 -8.28 6.29 23.60
N LEU A 549 -7.60 7.23 22.94
CA LEU A 549 -8.25 8.26 22.14
C LEU A 549 -9.03 7.68 20.96
N ILE A 550 -8.37 6.84 20.16
CA ILE A 550 -8.99 6.24 18.97
C ILE A 550 -10.13 5.31 19.38
N GLN A 551 -9.95 4.49 20.41
CA GLN A 551 -11.00 3.63 20.92
C GLN A 551 -12.19 4.45 21.41
N CYS A 552 -11.98 5.54 22.15
CA CYS A 552 -13.06 6.41 22.59
C CYS A 552 -13.87 6.95 21.41
N LEU A 553 -13.19 7.50 20.39
CA LEU A 553 -13.84 8.08 19.22
C LEU A 553 -14.59 7.02 18.39
N VAL A 554 -13.93 5.90 18.07
CA VAL A 554 -14.50 4.84 17.22
C VAL A 554 -15.63 4.10 17.96
N THR A 555 -15.52 3.92 19.27
CA THR A 555 -16.59 3.29 20.06
C THR A 555 -17.82 4.19 20.16
N ALA A 556 -17.62 5.50 20.34
CA ALA A 556 -18.72 6.47 20.40
C ALA A 556 -19.42 6.66 19.04
N PHE A 557 -18.66 6.76 17.94
CA PHE A 557 -19.18 7.20 16.65
C PHE A 557 -19.10 6.16 15.52
N GLY A 558 -18.56 4.96 15.75
CA GLY A 558 -18.39 3.93 14.71
C GLY A 558 -17.41 4.36 13.62
N ASP A 559 -17.77 4.13 12.35
CA ASP A 559 -16.94 4.50 11.20
C ASP A 559 -16.71 6.01 11.08
N ALA A 560 -17.68 6.84 11.49
CA ALA A 560 -17.47 8.29 11.59
C ALA A 560 -16.39 8.64 12.63
N GLY A 561 -16.26 7.84 13.70
CA GLY A 561 -15.21 8.01 14.70
C GLY A 561 -13.81 7.76 14.14
N ARG A 562 -13.67 6.82 13.20
CA ARG A 562 -12.41 6.57 12.48
C ARG A 562 -12.04 7.79 11.63
N PHE A 563 -13.02 8.37 10.93
CA PHE A 563 -12.81 9.60 10.15
C PHE A 563 -12.43 10.80 11.04
N ILE A 564 -13.07 10.96 12.21
CA ILE A 564 -12.70 12.00 13.19
C ILE A 564 -11.28 11.77 13.72
N ALA A 565 -10.85 10.52 13.93
CA ALA A 565 -9.48 10.22 14.32
C ALA A 565 -8.45 10.63 13.25
N ILE A 566 -8.78 10.51 11.95
CA ILE A 566 -7.94 11.00 10.84
C ILE A 566 -7.86 12.54 10.87
N ILE A 567 -8.98 13.24 11.05
CA ILE A 567 -8.97 14.71 11.18
C ILE A 567 -8.13 15.12 12.40
N THR A 568 -8.29 14.43 13.52
CA THR A 568 -7.51 14.68 14.74
C THR A 568 -6.03 14.44 14.50
N LEU A 569 -5.65 13.43 13.71
CA LEU A 569 -4.26 13.23 13.27
C LEU A 569 -3.75 14.42 12.46
N ILE A 570 -4.49 14.89 11.47
CA ILE A 570 -4.09 16.04 10.62
C ILE A 570 -3.86 17.30 11.46
N ILE A 571 -4.74 17.57 12.43
CA ILE A 571 -4.58 18.69 13.35
C ILE A 571 -3.33 18.48 14.24
N GLN A 572 -3.09 17.27 14.74
CA GLN A 572 -1.91 16.96 15.55
C GLN A 572 -0.59 17.11 14.77
N LEU A 573 -0.55 16.75 13.49
CA LEU A 573 0.64 16.90 12.64
C LEU A 573 1.11 18.36 12.58
N THR A 574 0.15 19.29 12.51
CA THR A 574 0.45 20.73 12.41
C THR A 574 0.67 21.39 13.76
N THR A 575 0.02 20.90 14.82
CA THR A 575 -0.01 21.58 16.13
C THR A 575 0.95 21.01 17.16
N SER A 576 1.46 19.79 17.01
CA SER A 576 2.31 19.10 18.01
C SER A 576 3.75 19.64 18.16
N ALA A 577 4.10 20.72 17.45
CA ALA A 577 5.44 21.31 17.43
C ALA A 577 6.58 20.29 17.16
N GLY A 578 6.29 19.28 16.33
CA GLY A 578 7.23 18.23 15.96
C GLY A 578 8.35 18.72 15.06
N THR A 579 7.99 19.27 13.91
CA THR A 579 8.92 19.71 12.86
C THR A 579 9.28 21.19 12.94
N PHE A 580 8.41 22.01 13.55
CA PHE A 580 8.60 23.45 13.75
C PHE A 580 8.27 23.83 15.21
N PRO A 581 8.96 24.83 15.79
CA PRO A 581 8.57 25.43 17.05
C PRO A 581 7.12 25.94 17.06
N LEU A 582 6.48 25.94 18.23
CA LEU A 582 5.07 26.34 18.40
C LEU A 582 4.82 27.78 17.91
N GLU A 583 5.82 28.65 18.05
CA GLU A 583 5.79 30.07 17.71
C GLU A 583 5.70 30.31 16.20
N LEU A 584 6.13 29.34 15.38
CA LEU A 584 6.06 29.42 13.92
C LEU A 584 4.71 28.96 13.35
N ILE A 585 3.85 28.38 14.18
CA ILE A 585 2.51 27.94 13.79
C ILE A 585 1.56 29.15 13.84
N PRO A 586 0.61 29.32 12.90
CA PRO A 586 -0.39 30.39 12.96
C PRO A 586 -1.11 30.48 14.31
N LYS A 587 -1.26 31.70 14.86
CA LYS A 587 -1.82 31.94 16.21
C LYS A 587 -3.17 31.27 16.46
N PHE A 588 -4.01 31.09 15.43
CA PHE A 588 -5.31 30.44 15.58
C PHE A 588 -5.23 28.92 15.78
N LEU A 589 -4.13 28.28 15.38
CA LEU A 589 -3.91 26.82 15.56
C LEU A 589 -3.15 26.49 16.85
N GLN A 590 -2.42 27.45 17.41
CA GLN A 590 -1.62 27.25 18.64
C GLN A 590 -2.43 26.71 19.83
N PRO A 591 -3.70 27.11 20.10
CA PRO A 591 -4.46 26.60 21.24
C PRO A 591 -4.73 25.08 21.19
N PHE A 592 -4.82 24.50 19.98
CA PHE A 592 -5.08 23.07 19.81
C PHE A 592 -3.92 22.18 20.26
N ASN A 593 -2.70 22.74 20.33
CA ASN A 593 -1.51 22.06 20.83
C ASN A 593 -1.75 21.48 22.24
N ALA A 594 -2.35 22.25 23.16
CA ALA A 594 -2.55 21.82 24.55
C ALA A 594 -3.65 20.76 24.71
N TRP A 595 -4.53 20.58 23.72
CA TRP A 595 -5.70 19.71 23.84
C TRP A 595 -5.50 18.32 23.24
N LEU A 596 -4.32 18.06 22.65
CA LEU A 596 -4.06 16.85 21.90
C LEU A 596 -2.87 16.08 22.49
N PRO A 597 -2.98 14.74 22.65
CA PRO A 597 -1.96 13.95 23.33
C PRO A 597 -0.62 13.91 22.56
N MET A 598 -0.62 14.07 21.23
CA MET A 598 0.61 14.02 20.44
C MET A 598 1.60 15.13 20.79
N THR A 599 1.13 16.30 21.22
CA THR A 599 1.99 17.39 21.72
C THR A 599 2.87 16.95 22.89
N TYR A 600 2.25 16.28 23.87
CA TYR A 600 2.93 15.82 25.07
C TYR A 600 3.81 14.61 24.78
N SER A 601 3.39 13.77 23.84
CA SER A 601 4.23 12.69 23.33
C SER A 601 5.52 13.21 22.68
N VAL A 602 5.39 14.17 21.75
CA VAL A 602 6.54 14.76 21.05
C VAL A 602 7.47 15.48 22.02
N SER A 603 6.91 16.28 22.94
CA SER A 603 7.69 17.02 23.94
C SER A 603 8.43 16.10 24.91
N GLY A 604 7.76 15.07 25.43
CA GLY A 604 8.40 14.12 26.34
C GLY A 604 9.41 13.19 25.64
N LEU A 605 9.14 12.75 24.41
CA LEU A 605 10.13 12.00 23.61
C LEU A 605 11.34 12.86 23.27
N LYS A 606 11.19 14.17 22.99
CA LYS A 606 12.33 15.09 22.85
C LYS A 606 13.18 15.12 24.12
N ALA A 607 12.56 15.04 25.29
CA ALA A 607 13.27 15.00 26.55
C ALA A 607 14.11 13.72 26.72
N VAL A 608 13.57 12.57 26.31
CA VAL A 608 14.27 11.28 26.44
C VAL A 608 15.31 11.04 25.35
N VAL A 609 15.05 11.51 24.13
CA VAL A 609 15.95 11.35 22.98
C VAL A 609 17.05 12.40 22.97
N SER A 610 16.75 13.65 23.32
CA SER A 610 17.67 14.78 23.15
C SER A 610 18.14 15.38 24.48
N SER A 611 17.26 15.98 25.28
CA SER A 611 17.69 16.86 26.39
C SER A 611 18.08 16.15 27.69
N GLY A 612 17.69 14.89 27.89
CA GLY A 612 17.92 14.16 29.13
C GLY A 612 17.10 14.68 30.32
N ASP A 613 16.15 15.59 30.10
CA ASP A 613 15.30 16.15 31.16
C ASP A 613 14.18 15.17 31.55
N PHE A 614 14.51 14.24 32.43
CA PHE A 614 13.56 13.22 32.89
C PHE A 614 12.44 13.79 33.78
N ASN A 615 12.63 14.95 34.41
CA ASN A 615 11.57 15.61 35.17
C ASN A 615 10.48 16.11 34.21
N PHE A 616 10.88 16.77 33.13
CA PHE A 616 9.98 17.19 32.08
C PHE A 616 9.30 16.00 31.37
N MET A 617 10.03 14.90 31.16
CA MET A 617 9.43 13.65 30.68
C MET A 617 8.32 13.14 31.61
N TRP A 618 8.56 13.05 32.92
CA TRP A 618 7.57 12.57 33.89
C TRP A 618 6.32 13.45 33.95
N GLN A 619 6.48 14.76 33.79
CA GLN A 619 5.32 15.67 33.66
C GLN A 619 4.47 15.32 32.43
N ASN A 620 5.11 15.08 31.27
CA ASN A 620 4.41 14.69 30.04
C ASN A 620 3.74 13.30 30.17
N ILE A 621 4.39 12.33 30.85
CA ILE A 621 3.77 11.05 31.21
C ILE A 621 2.50 11.29 32.05
N GLY A 622 2.57 12.17 33.05
CA GLY A 622 1.42 12.51 33.88
C GLY A 622 0.24 13.03 33.06
N VAL A 623 0.50 13.92 32.10
CA VAL A 623 -0.55 14.44 31.20
C VAL A 623 -1.12 13.34 30.30
N LEU A 624 -0.28 12.49 29.71
CA LEU A 624 -0.74 11.37 28.88
C LEU A 624 -1.58 10.35 29.68
N MET A 625 -1.23 10.10 30.94
CA MET A 625 -2.03 9.26 31.83
C MET A 625 -3.41 9.87 32.11
N ILE A 626 -3.50 11.18 32.27
CA ILE A 626 -4.79 11.88 32.41
C ILE A 626 -5.64 11.67 31.14
N PHE A 627 -5.06 11.79 29.95
CA PHE A 627 -5.77 11.48 28.70
C PHE A 627 -6.28 10.04 28.67
N ILE A 628 -5.43 9.05 29.00
CA ILE A 628 -5.81 7.64 29.05
C ILE A 628 -7.02 7.44 29.95
N VAL A 629 -6.99 8.00 31.17
CA VAL A 629 -8.08 7.84 32.15
C VAL A 629 -9.36 8.49 31.65
N ILE A 630 -9.32 9.75 31.20
CA ILE A 630 -10.50 10.48 30.75
C ILE A 630 -11.15 9.80 29.54
N LEU A 631 -10.35 9.40 28.54
CA LEU A 631 -10.85 8.75 27.32
C LEU A 631 -11.35 7.33 27.57
N SER A 632 -10.73 6.61 28.51
CA SER A 632 -11.22 5.30 28.96
C SER A 632 -12.58 5.44 29.65
N LEU A 633 -12.76 6.45 30.50
CA LEU A 633 -14.05 6.75 31.13
C LEU A 633 -15.12 7.10 30.09
N GLY A 634 -14.77 7.90 29.07
CA GLY A 634 -15.65 8.20 27.94
C GLY A 634 -16.07 6.93 27.17
N THR A 635 -15.12 6.01 26.96
CA THR A 635 -15.38 4.71 26.32
C THR A 635 -16.31 3.84 27.17
N ILE A 636 -16.05 3.74 28.47
CA ILE A 636 -16.89 2.99 29.42
C ILE A 636 -18.32 3.55 29.44
N ALA A 637 -18.47 4.88 29.46
CA ALA A 637 -19.77 5.53 29.42
C ALA A 637 -20.53 5.20 28.13
N SER A 638 -19.86 5.30 26.97
CA SER A 638 -20.43 4.96 25.66
C SER A 638 -20.88 3.49 25.59
N LEU A 639 -20.02 2.56 26.02
CA LEU A 639 -20.33 1.12 26.05
C LEU A 639 -21.43 0.78 27.05
N THR A 640 -21.49 1.46 28.19
CA THR A 640 -22.57 1.27 29.18
C THR A 640 -23.91 1.74 28.63
N TRP A 641 -23.93 2.87 27.92
CA TRP A 641 -25.13 3.38 27.25
C TRP A 641 -25.59 2.43 26.14
N MET A 642 -24.65 1.96 25.32
CA MET A 642 -24.93 0.96 24.28
C MET A 642 -25.45 -0.35 24.84
N HIS A 643 -24.82 -0.86 25.91
CA HIS A 643 -25.19 -2.11 26.57
C HIS A 643 -26.65 -2.06 27.05
N LYS A 644 -27.03 -0.96 27.72
CA LYS A 644 -28.41 -0.71 28.15
C LYS A 644 -29.40 -0.60 27.00
N ARG A 645 -28.98 -0.17 25.81
CA ARG A 645 -29.88 -0.01 24.66
C ARG A 645 -30.03 -1.30 23.85
N GLN A 646 -28.96 -2.08 23.70
CA GLN A 646 -28.93 -3.26 22.85
C GLN A 646 -29.37 -4.54 23.57
N PHE A 647 -29.09 -4.68 24.87
CA PHE A 647 -29.31 -5.94 25.60
C PHE A 647 -30.45 -5.89 26.63
N LYS A 648 -31.12 -4.75 26.80
CA LYS A 648 -32.28 -4.62 27.72
C LYS A 648 -33.48 -5.45 27.26
N ASN A 649 -33.74 -5.53 25.95
CA ASN A 649 -34.87 -6.30 25.41
C ASN A 649 -34.61 -7.82 25.34
N ILE A 650 -33.34 -8.25 25.37
CA ILE A 650 -32.96 -9.68 25.36
C ILE A 650 -33.13 -10.29 26.75
N ALA A 651 -32.84 -9.52 27.81
CA ALA A 651 -33.09 -9.94 29.19
C ALA A 651 -34.60 -10.00 29.52
N GLU A 652 -35.41 -9.08 28.99
CA GLU A 652 -36.89 -9.11 29.15
C GLU A 652 -37.52 -10.31 28.43
N ASN A 653 -37.10 -10.64 27.20
CA ASN A 653 -37.66 -11.79 26.48
C ASN A 653 -37.20 -13.15 27.01
N GLN A 654 -35.98 -13.29 27.54
CA GLN A 654 -35.55 -14.54 28.19
C GLN A 654 -36.21 -14.76 29.56
N SER A 655 -36.74 -13.72 30.22
CA SER A 655 -37.52 -13.84 31.45
C SER A 655 -39.01 -14.14 31.24
N ILE A 656 -39.50 -14.11 29.99
CA ILE A 656 -40.88 -14.44 29.63
C ILE A 656 -40.98 -15.90 29.12
N GLU A 657 -39.87 -16.49 28.66
CA GLU A 657 -39.80 -17.89 28.20
C GLU A 657 -39.20 -18.88 29.23
N ALA A 658 -38.80 -18.41 30.41
CA ALA A 658 -38.39 -19.25 31.55
C ALA A 658 -39.43 -19.18 32.67
#